data_AF-Q12J59-F1
#
_entry.id   AF-Q12J59-F1
#
_cell.length_a   1.000
_cell.length_b   1.000
_cell.length_c   1.000
_cell.angle_alpha   90.00
_cell.angle_beta   90.00
_cell.angle_gamma   90.00
#
_symmetry.space_group_name_H-M   'P 1'
#
loop_
_entity.id
_entity.type
_entity.pdbx_description
1 polymer ?
#
loop_
_entity_poly.entity_id
_entity_poly.type
_entity_poly.pdbx_seq_one_letter_code
_entity_poly.pdbx_strand_id
1 'polypeptide(L)'
;MTITRQDLKIAKPELLGASDDAGGQRTRNFVQSGKLNELFRAISDIDHAQSAIDIVKCYPALDTQDTSTLLDAHVFISEAPTDPLVSLMLVEADSLDDSDRMTDMKEIIESSVTAGSLFRSGGPGFLPNQNNFSQDYLTSVKTLNNREYRVYTQLRVGQVIAISVEYSGNEDTAYPRFVHYAKVVQLFAPGNSAGNVVFEPPMSRATPESHVNINGDNNCTKLRLVNEASPLKFHGVTKLTSATSSKTLAVEATKKNLLPVVLSEQTKSGISLAANGVLPKTVSQVASEAQSYQFDLTDVLQGENQNVDYSPKVSFKSGGEIFGTVDAVIVVATDKVSVTLARKPDINSNISLSYISSSHYQNYDNADAFPAAKQLVLGSLDGKVILNGGNYTFVERDGSIYVNGDTRVGIVDYAAGVITLEAGFSGLTFNALVTENTPVSNAVFSLNATTPILETFYLQVLSATDTLVSASSDANGVITGAGVSGTLDNGLVTLSFTQPVKLNTLTYDITEQVRNLPPADIYGLNPLRVPNNGIVDGFRVWGTVAIQHSQYQAIPTPAAAQVHNIRQGARFVDITDATGLSLWTPTNDNFTVDTASGTVTLNSDFSGFTAPFILSDTIGELGLVTALSDNLITLAGNLTQQYPINSTVASVQILGDLQARVGSVRDMTAWANNWTQDGTPATGNLNTVDYPIEVNNRTAVNEDWVLIFNSTTSFRCVGRRLGQIATGDVLNDFSPINPQTNAPYFVIRAAAFGGGWNIGEAIRFNTYAAAKPIMPIRITQAGHSQITTDKAVLAFRGNES
;
A
#
# COMPACT_ATOMS: atom_id res chain seq x y z
N MET A 1 8.19 -33.01 25.55
CA MET A 1 7.25 -33.87 24.80
C MET A 1 7.58 -33.73 23.33
N THR A 2 7.39 -34.76 22.49
CA THR A 2 7.58 -34.58 21.03
C THR A 2 6.45 -33.71 20.46
N ILE A 3 6.79 -32.62 19.77
CA ILE A 3 5.79 -31.76 19.12
C ILE A 3 5.30 -32.42 17.83
N THR A 4 4.00 -32.64 17.71
CA THR A 4 3.38 -33.27 16.53
C THR A 4 2.42 -32.32 15.81
N ARG A 5 1.96 -32.71 14.61
CA ARG A 5 0.96 -31.93 13.83
C ARG A 5 -0.30 -31.62 14.63
N GLN A 6 -0.70 -32.48 15.58
CA GLN A 6 -1.90 -32.25 16.37
C GLN A 6 -1.74 -31.11 17.38
N ASP A 7 -0.51 -30.78 17.78
CA ASP A 7 -0.21 -29.78 18.80
C ASP A 7 -0.17 -28.36 18.20
N LEU A 8 -0.02 -28.26 16.88
CA LEU A 8 -0.08 -26.99 16.15
C LEU A 8 -1.53 -26.65 15.82
N LYS A 9 -2.07 -25.63 16.48
CA LYS A 9 -3.47 -25.21 16.32
C LYS A 9 -3.57 -23.74 15.92
N ILE A 10 -4.69 -23.37 15.31
CA ILE A 10 -5.09 -21.97 15.15
C ILE A 10 -6.34 -21.77 16.02
N ALA A 11 -6.22 -21.01 17.10
CA ALA A 11 -7.32 -20.67 17.97
C ALA A 11 -8.12 -19.47 17.43
N LYS A 12 -9.43 -19.51 17.66
CA LYS A 12 -10.39 -18.46 17.31
C LYS A 12 -10.42 -17.38 18.40
N PRO A 13 -10.71 -16.12 18.03
CA PRO A 13 -10.95 -15.05 18.99
C PRO A 13 -12.31 -15.26 19.69
N GLU A 14 -12.64 -14.40 20.65
CA GLU A 14 -13.94 -14.40 21.35
C GLU A 14 -15.11 -14.26 20.38
N LEU A 15 -14.95 -13.43 19.35
CA LEU A 15 -15.97 -13.21 18.33
C LEU A 15 -15.34 -13.13 16.94
N LEU A 16 -15.84 -13.95 16.01
CA LEU A 16 -15.58 -13.80 14.58
C LEU A 16 -16.73 -13.00 13.95
N GLY A 17 -16.41 -12.19 12.94
CA GLY A 17 -17.41 -11.43 12.20
C GLY A 17 -16.90 -10.04 11.80
N ALA A 18 -17.81 -9.21 11.31
CA ALA A 18 -17.53 -7.84 10.86
C ALA A 18 -18.04 -6.75 11.82
N SER A 19 -18.65 -7.12 12.94
CA SER A 19 -19.11 -6.16 13.96
C SER A 19 -17.92 -5.49 14.65
N ASP A 20 -18.14 -4.31 15.22
CA ASP A 20 -17.12 -3.58 15.98
C ASP A 20 -16.56 -4.40 17.16
N ASP A 21 -17.37 -5.27 17.75
CA ASP A 21 -16.97 -6.19 18.84
C ASP A 21 -16.17 -7.43 18.38
N ALA A 22 -16.00 -7.66 17.07
CA ALA A 22 -15.26 -8.82 16.57
C ALA A 22 -13.77 -8.74 16.95
N GLY A 23 -13.12 -9.89 17.09
CA GLY A 23 -11.78 -9.99 17.69
C GLY A 23 -11.84 -10.27 19.19
N GLY A 24 -10.99 -9.61 19.96
CA GLY A 24 -10.82 -9.90 21.39
C GLY A 24 -9.98 -11.14 21.64
N GLN A 25 -10.09 -11.69 22.85
CA GLN A 25 -9.11 -12.63 23.40
C GLN A 25 -9.06 -13.99 22.68
N ARG A 26 -7.94 -14.69 22.83
CA ARG A 26 -7.81 -16.08 22.39
C ARG A 26 -8.76 -17.00 23.16
N THR A 27 -9.53 -17.81 22.44
CA THR A 27 -10.37 -18.87 23.02
C THR A 27 -9.74 -20.25 22.84
N ARG A 28 -10.37 -21.29 23.42
CA ARG A 28 -10.02 -22.70 23.20
C ARG A 28 -10.76 -23.32 22.00
N ASN A 29 -11.51 -22.52 21.26
CA ASN A 29 -12.14 -22.98 20.03
C ASN A 29 -11.11 -22.93 18.90
N PHE A 30 -10.78 -24.09 18.34
CA PHE A 30 -9.79 -24.19 17.27
C PHE A 30 -10.46 -24.22 15.90
N VAL A 31 -9.79 -23.64 14.90
CA VAL A 31 -10.14 -23.77 13.49
C VAL A 31 -10.04 -25.23 13.08
N GLN A 32 -11.11 -25.77 12.53
CA GLN A 32 -11.13 -27.13 11.99
C GLN A 32 -10.60 -27.12 10.57
N SER A 33 -9.53 -27.88 10.31
CA SER A 33 -8.97 -28.02 8.96
C SER A 33 -10.00 -28.67 8.03
N GLY A 34 -10.10 -28.18 6.79
CA GLY A 34 -11.01 -28.71 5.77
C GLY A 34 -12.45 -28.20 5.86
N LYS A 35 -12.88 -27.73 7.02
CA LYS A 35 -14.24 -27.21 7.19
C LYS A 35 -14.37 -25.80 6.62
N LEU A 36 -15.43 -25.60 5.84
CA LEU A 36 -15.71 -24.33 5.17
C LEU A 36 -16.08 -23.23 6.17
N ASN A 37 -15.67 -22.02 5.85
CA ASN A 37 -16.05 -20.78 6.54
C ASN A 37 -15.71 -20.74 8.04
N GLU A 38 -14.60 -21.38 8.44
CA GLU A 38 -14.21 -21.47 9.86
C GLU A 38 -13.54 -20.20 10.41
N LEU A 39 -12.88 -19.42 9.54
CA LEU A 39 -12.21 -18.14 9.87
C LEU A 39 -12.91 -16.97 9.18
N PHE A 40 -13.11 -17.07 7.87
CA PHE A 40 -13.86 -16.10 7.08
C PHE A 40 -15.27 -16.59 6.83
N ARG A 41 -16.24 -15.67 6.73
CA ARG A 41 -17.59 -16.00 6.26
C ARG A 41 -17.59 -16.37 4.77
N ALA A 42 -18.69 -16.96 4.30
CA ALA A 42 -18.91 -17.10 2.87
C ALA A 42 -18.94 -15.72 2.19
N ILE A 43 -18.39 -15.64 0.98
CA ILE A 43 -18.52 -14.46 0.13
C ILE A 43 -19.95 -14.47 -0.42
N SER A 44 -20.66 -13.36 -0.26
CA SER A 44 -22.03 -13.21 -0.76
C SER A 44 -22.05 -12.58 -2.16
N ASP A 45 -23.18 -12.70 -2.85
CA ASP A 45 -23.39 -12.04 -4.15
C ASP A 45 -23.23 -10.52 -4.07
N ILE A 46 -23.56 -9.93 -2.91
CA ILE A 46 -23.39 -8.49 -2.67
C ILE A 46 -21.90 -8.14 -2.54
N ASP A 47 -21.10 -9.00 -1.90
CA ASP A 47 -19.65 -8.78 -1.77
C ASP A 47 -18.96 -8.77 -3.14
N HIS A 48 -19.40 -9.62 -4.08
CA HIS A 48 -18.93 -9.59 -5.47
C HIS A 48 -19.49 -8.41 -6.28
N ALA A 49 -20.68 -7.90 -5.96
CA ALA A 49 -21.27 -6.77 -6.67
C ALA A 49 -20.68 -5.42 -6.24
N GLN A 50 -20.41 -5.22 -4.95
CA GLN A 50 -20.01 -3.92 -4.39
C GLN A 50 -18.55 -3.87 -3.94
N SER A 51 -17.86 -5.01 -3.94
CA SER A 51 -16.61 -5.25 -3.22
C SER A 51 -16.78 -5.38 -1.70
N ALA A 52 -15.86 -6.10 -1.07
CA ALA A 52 -15.85 -6.27 0.38
C ALA A 52 -14.43 -6.44 0.93
N ILE A 53 -14.25 -6.06 2.20
CA ILE A 53 -13.07 -6.38 2.99
C ILE A 53 -13.54 -7.15 4.23
N ASP A 54 -12.96 -8.33 4.45
CA ASP A 54 -13.13 -9.08 5.69
C ASP A 54 -11.80 -9.07 6.45
N ILE A 55 -11.83 -8.61 7.69
CA ILE A 55 -10.68 -8.60 8.61
C ILE A 55 -10.96 -9.63 9.70
N VAL A 56 -10.00 -10.50 9.98
CA VAL A 56 -10.11 -11.53 11.02
C VAL A 56 -8.90 -11.46 11.94
N LYS A 57 -9.09 -11.73 13.23
CA LYS A 57 -8.02 -12.04 14.17
C LYS A 57 -8.01 -13.53 14.47
N CYS A 58 -6.85 -14.17 14.52
CA CYS A 58 -6.72 -15.54 14.99
C CYS A 58 -5.33 -15.80 15.61
N TYR A 59 -5.16 -16.97 16.23
CA TYR A 59 -4.01 -17.26 17.09
C TYR A 59 -3.35 -18.59 16.75
N PRO A 60 -2.32 -18.62 15.90
CA PRO A 60 -1.39 -19.75 15.84
C PRO A 60 -0.82 -20.04 17.22
N ALA A 61 -1.01 -21.27 17.68
CA ALA A 61 -0.78 -21.68 19.06
C ALA A 61 -0.19 -23.09 19.14
N LEU A 62 0.72 -23.28 20.10
CA LEU A 62 1.24 -24.58 20.50
C LEU A 62 0.42 -25.13 21.68
N ASP A 63 -0.20 -26.30 21.54
CA ASP A 63 -1.10 -26.92 22.53
C ASP A 63 -0.54 -28.22 23.14
N THR A 64 0.71 -28.20 23.61
CA THR A 64 1.32 -29.32 24.35
C THR A 64 0.99 -29.26 25.84
N GLN A 65 1.09 -30.39 26.55
CA GLN A 65 0.87 -30.44 28.01
C GLN A 65 2.14 -30.12 28.83
N ASP A 66 3.09 -29.39 28.28
CA ASP A 66 4.35 -29.01 28.93
C ASP A 66 4.77 -27.60 28.50
N THR A 67 6.03 -27.25 28.73
CA THR A 67 6.66 -26.00 28.27
C THR A 67 7.63 -26.27 27.13
N SER A 68 7.36 -27.25 26.26
CA SER A 68 8.14 -27.43 25.04
C SER A 68 8.12 -26.16 24.19
N THR A 69 9.21 -25.87 23.50
CA THR A 69 9.33 -24.65 22.70
C THR A 69 9.18 -25.01 21.23
N LEU A 70 8.27 -24.33 20.54
CA LEU A 70 8.24 -24.34 19.08
C LEU A 70 9.15 -23.21 18.59
N LEU A 71 10.29 -23.57 18.02
CA LEU A 71 11.26 -22.63 17.48
C LEU A 71 10.80 -22.06 16.15
N ASP A 72 11.10 -20.78 15.93
CA ASP A 72 10.85 -20.07 14.67
C ASP A 72 9.44 -20.32 14.12
N ALA A 73 8.44 -20.24 15.00
CA ALA A 73 7.06 -20.42 14.62
C ALA A 73 6.69 -19.36 13.56
N HIS A 74 6.03 -19.78 12.49
CA HIS A 74 5.75 -18.91 11.35
C HIS A 74 4.48 -19.32 10.62
N VAL A 75 3.85 -18.34 9.97
CA VAL A 75 2.64 -18.53 9.18
C VAL A 75 2.77 -17.89 7.79
N PHE A 76 2.06 -18.48 6.83
CA PHE A 76 1.96 -17.98 5.46
C PHE A 76 0.77 -18.62 4.76
N ILE A 77 0.33 -18.01 3.66
CA ILE A 77 -0.76 -18.52 2.84
C ILE A 77 -0.18 -19.54 1.85
N SER A 78 -0.32 -20.84 2.13
CA SER A 78 0.23 -21.92 1.30
C SER A 78 -0.53 -22.14 0.00
N GLU A 79 -1.82 -21.78 -0.01
CA GLU A 79 -2.69 -21.87 -1.18
C GLU A 79 -3.49 -20.57 -1.26
N ALA A 80 -3.34 -19.85 -2.38
CA ALA A 80 -4.09 -18.63 -2.66
C ALA A 80 -5.54 -18.97 -3.06
N PRO A 81 -6.48 -18.02 -2.90
CA PRO A 81 -7.81 -18.13 -3.50
C PRO A 81 -7.73 -18.49 -5.00
N THR A 82 -8.71 -19.26 -5.46
CA THR A 82 -8.85 -19.63 -6.88
C THR A 82 -9.57 -18.52 -7.66
N ASP A 83 -10.39 -17.72 -6.98
CA ASP A 83 -11.00 -16.54 -7.60
C ASP A 83 -9.94 -15.45 -7.89
N PRO A 84 -9.80 -14.98 -9.15
CA PRO A 84 -8.95 -13.83 -9.45
C PRO A 84 -9.43 -12.52 -8.80
N LEU A 85 -10.72 -12.42 -8.43
CA LEU A 85 -11.29 -11.24 -7.75
C LEU A 85 -11.08 -11.27 -6.23
N VAL A 86 -10.63 -12.40 -5.67
CA VAL A 86 -10.41 -12.56 -4.23
C VAL A 86 -8.92 -12.59 -3.95
N SER A 87 -8.48 -11.75 -3.02
CA SER A 87 -7.11 -11.74 -2.53
C SER A 87 -7.07 -11.91 -1.03
N LEU A 88 -6.01 -12.56 -0.54
CA LEU A 88 -5.77 -12.79 0.88
C LEU A 88 -4.35 -12.36 1.21
N MET A 89 -4.18 -11.71 2.36
CA MET A 89 -2.88 -11.33 2.92
C MET A 89 -2.91 -11.34 4.45
N LEU A 90 -1.74 -11.32 5.07
CA LEU A 90 -1.60 -11.10 6.52
C LEU A 90 -1.07 -9.69 6.76
N VAL A 91 -1.63 -9.00 7.75
CA VAL A 91 -1.11 -7.75 8.28
C VAL A 91 -0.33 -8.05 9.56
N GLU A 92 0.95 -7.71 9.57
CA GLU A 92 1.82 -7.78 10.74
C GLU A 92 1.99 -6.37 11.30
N ALA A 93 1.67 -6.20 12.57
CA ALA A 93 1.83 -4.96 13.32
C ALA A 93 2.30 -5.29 14.74
N ASP A 94 3.28 -4.54 15.24
CA ASP A 94 3.81 -4.72 16.61
C ASP A 94 2.78 -4.32 17.68
N SER A 95 1.79 -3.49 17.31
CA SER A 95 0.71 -3.05 18.20
C SER A 95 -0.45 -4.03 18.28
N LEU A 96 -0.50 -5.07 17.43
CA LEU A 96 -1.60 -6.04 17.46
C LEU A 96 -1.51 -6.93 18.70
N ASP A 97 -2.53 -6.90 19.54
CA ASP A 97 -2.59 -7.65 20.79
C ASP A 97 -3.87 -8.49 20.95
N ASP A 98 -3.94 -9.22 22.08
CA ASP A 98 -5.06 -10.11 22.36
C ASP A 98 -6.37 -9.35 22.63
N SER A 99 -6.30 -8.13 23.16
CA SER A 99 -7.47 -7.31 23.49
C SER A 99 -8.12 -6.63 22.29
N ASP A 100 -7.36 -6.39 21.22
CA ASP A 100 -7.82 -5.65 20.05
C ASP A 100 -9.13 -6.18 19.46
N ARG A 101 -10.03 -5.25 19.18
CA ARG A 101 -11.30 -5.47 18.48
C ARG A 101 -11.23 -4.97 17.04
N MET A 102 -12.31 -5.13 16.29
CA MET A 102 -12.38 -4.70 14.89
C MET A 102 -12.05 -3.22 14.71
N THR A 103 -12.51 -2.36 15.64
CA THR A 103 -12.18 -0.93 15.64
C THR A 103 -10.67 -0.70 15.78
N ASP A 104 -10.01 -1.41 16.70
CA ASP A 104 -8.57 -1.28 16.93
C ASP A 104 -7.77 -1.82 15.74
N MET A 105 -8.20 -2.94 15.16
CA MET A 105 -7.57 -3.52 13.97
C MET A 105 -7.67 -2.58 12.75
N LYS A 106 -8.82 -1.92 12.55
CA LYS A 106 -8.98 -0.90 11.51
C LYS A 106 -8.06 0.29 11.75
N GLU A 107 -7.98 0.78 13.00
CA GLU A 107 -7.05 1.86 13.36
C GLU A 107 -5.59 1.48 13.15
N ILE A 108 -5.20 0.23 13.43
CA ILE A 108 -3.87 -0.30 13.12
C ILE A 108 -3.61 -0.25 11.62
N ILE A 109 -4.55 -0.69 10.77
CA ILE A 109 -4.42 -0.64 9.31
C ILE A 109 -4.27 0.82 8.81
N GLU A 110 -5.03 1.73 9.39
CA GLU A 110 -5.04 3.17 9.08
C GLU A 110 -3.91 3.96 9.77
N SER A 111 -2.97 3.28 10.45
CA SER A 111 -1.86 3.93 11.14
C SER A 111 -0.74 4.42 10.21
N SER A 112 -0.81 4.08 8.92
CA SER A 112 0.22 4.40 7.94
C SER A 112 0.31 5.89 7.60
N VAL A 113 -0.80 6.63 7.77
CA VAL A 113 -0.85 8.08 7.61
C VAL A 113 -1.37 8.70 8.90
N THR A 114 -0.49 9.42 9.59
CA THR A 114 -0.81 10.07 10.86
C THR A 114 -0.80 11.59 10.74
N ALA A 115 -1.51 12.27 11.65
CA ALA A 115 -1.43 13.72 11.75
C ALA A 115 0.01 14.13 12.07
N GLY A 116 0.60 14.91 11.18
CA GLY A 116 2.00 15.31 11.24
C GLY A 116 2.20 16.75 11.69
N SER A 117 3.15 17.40 11.03
CA SER A 117 3.61 18.74 11.39
C SER A 117 2.48 19.77 11.34
N LEU A 118 2.30 20.49 12.44
CA LEU A 118 1.37 21.60 12.53
C LEU A 118 1.85 22.76 11.67
N PHE A 119 0.99 23.22 10.76
CA PHE A 119 1.24 24.46 10.01
C PHE A 119 0.30 25.60 10.41
N ARG A 120 -0.87 25.31 11.00
CA ARG A 120 -1.78 26.34 11.52
C ARG A 120 -2.43 25.94 12.85
N SER A 121 -2.25 26.78 13.86
CA SER A 121 -3.02 26.77 15.12
C SER A 121 -4.10 27.84 15.01
N GLY A 122 -5.38 27.46 15.06
CA GLY A 122 -6.51 28.38 14.86
C GLY A 122 -6.97 28.38 13.40
N GLY A 123 -7.50 27.23 12.96
CA GLY A 123 -8.14 27.04 11.66
C GLY A 123 -9.56 27.61 11.59
N PRO A 124 -10.25 27.44 10.45
CA PRO A 124 -11.64 27.83 10.27
C PRO A 124 -12.56 27.10 11.24
N GLY A 125 -13.66 27.75 11.65
CA GLY A 125 -14.79 27.05 12.25
C GLY A 125 -15.59 26.37 11.14
N PHE A 126 -15.25 25.12 10.81
CA PHE A 126 -15.93 24.39 9.75
C PHE A 126 -17.36 24.04 10.17
N LEU A 127 -18.28 24.10 9.22
CA LEU A 127 -19.60 23.49 9.35
C LEU A 127 -19.58 22.05 8.84
N PRO A 128 -20.51 21.18 9.30
CA PRO A 128 -20.71 19.87 8.69
C PRO A 128 -20.99 20.02 7.19
N ASN A 129 -20.43 19.12 6.38
CA ASN A 129 -20.47 19.12 4.92
C ASN A 129 -19.68 20.25 4.22
N GLN A 130 -18.97 21.10 4.96
CA GLN A 130 -18.07 22.08 4.37
C GLN A 130 -16.77 21.41 3.89
N ASN A 131 -16.29 21.79 2.71
CA ASN A 131 -15.14 21.15 2.05
C ASN A 131 -14.10 22.14 1.53
N ASN A 132 -14.13 23.39 2.01
CA ASN A 132 -13.21 24.42 1.56
C ASN A 132 -12.87 25.43 2.65
N PHE A 133 -11.69 26.05 2.52
CA PHE A 133 -11.23 27.16 3.37
C PHE A 133 -10.35 28.15 2.58
N SER A 134 -10.23 29.39 3.06
CA SER A 134 -9.40 30.44 2.44
C SER A 134 -7.91 30.07 2.47
N GLN A 135 -7.18 30.36 1.39
CA GLN A 135 -5.72 30.21 1.37
C GLN A 135 -5.00 31.07 2.44
N ASP A 136 -5.64 32.08 3.03
CA ASP A 136 -5.07 32.89 4.12
C ASP A 136 -4.64 32.03 5.32
N TYR A 137 -5.31 30.89 5.55
CA TYR A 137 -4.96 29.95 6.61
C TYR A 137 -3.66 29.17 6.35
N LEU A 138 -3.11 29.23 5.13
CA LEU A 138 -1.81 28.66 4.78
C LEU A 138 -0.63 29.55 5.20
N THR A 139 -0.91 30.76 5.67
CA THR A 139 0.09 31.65 6.24
C THR A 139 0.08 31.51 7.76
N SER A 140 1.25 31.28 8.36
CA SER A 140 1.42 31.33 9.83
C SER A 140 2.50 32.33 10.21
N VAL A 141 2.38 32.94 11.39
CA VAL A 141 3.37 33.85 11.97
C VAL A 141 4.05 33.13 13.12
N LYS A 142 5.38 33.00 13.06
CA LYS A 142 6.21 32.50 14.16
C LYS A 142 7.07 33.63 14.70
N THR A 143 7.10 33.78 16.02
CA THR A 143 7.97 34.76 16.69
C THR A 143 9.21 34.05 17.23
N LEU A 144 10.38 34.44 16.75
CA LEU A 144 11.67 33.98 17.26
C LEU A 144 12.51 35.20 17.63
N ASN A 145 13.03 35.27 18.85
CA ASN A 145 13.84 36.39 19.34
C ASN A 145 13.17 37.78 19.15
N ASN A 146 11.88 37.89 19.49
CA ASN A 146 11.06 39.10 19.29
C ASN A 146 10.95 39.60 17.83
N ARG A 147 11.26 38.76 16.84
CA ARG A 147 11.08 39.05 15.41
C ARG A 147 10.05 38.11 14.81
N GLU A 148 9.10 38.68 14.05
CA GLU A 148 8.06 37.93 13.36
C GLU A 148 8.58 37.36 12.03
N TYR A 149 8.33 36.08 11.81
CA TYR A 149 8.62 35.37 10.57
C TYR A 149 7.31 34.82 10.01
N ARG A 150 6.99 35.20 8.77
CA ARG A 150 5.86 34.61 8.03
C ARG A 150 6.31 33.34 7.36
N VAL A 151 5.59 32.25 7.63
CA VAL A 151 5.80 30.95 7.00
C VAL A 151 4.60 30.67 6.10
N TYR A 152 4.87 30.43 4.82
CA TYR A 152 3.87 30.04 3.84
C TYR A 152 3.92 28.53 3.64
N THR A 153 2.80 27.86 3.85
CA THR A 153 2.65 26.45 3.51
C THR A 153 2.06 26.32 2.11
N GLN A 154 2.79 25.70 1.20
CA GLN A 154 2.27 25.40 -0.13
C GLN A 154 1.65 24.00 -0.12
N LEU A 155 0.35 23.94 -0.44
CA LEU A 155 -0.34 22.68 -0.67
C LEU A 155 -0.36 22.35 -2.16
N ARG A 156 -0.53 21.07 -2.49
CA ARG A 156 -0.64 20.58 -3.87
C ARG A 156 -1.98 19.87 -4.07
N VAL A 157 -2.53 19.92 -5.28
CA VAL A 157 -3.67 19.05 -5.63
C VAL A 157 -3.22 17.59 -5.51
N GLY A 158 -4.03 16.76 -4.88
CA GLY A 158 -3.73 15.37 -4.51
C GLY A 158 -3.10 15.21 -3.13
N GLN A 159 -2.63 16.28 -2.48
CA GLN A 159 -1.99 16.18 -1.17
C GLN A 159 -3.00 15.91 -0.05
N VAL A 160 -2.68 14.97 0.84
CA VAL A 160 -3.47 14.70 2.05
C VAL A 160 -3.04 15.64 3.18
N ILE A 161 -4.02 16.20 3.89
CA ILE A 161 -3.86 17.04 5.08
C ILE A 161 -4.70 16.47 6.22
N ALA A 162 -4.35 16.84 7.46
CA ALA A 162 -5.13 16.50 8.64
C ALA A 162 -5.69 17.78 9.29
N ILE A 163 -7.00 17.77 9.55
CA ILE A 163 -7.74 18.82 10.25
C ILE A 163 -8.17 18.22 11.59
N SER A 164 -7.76 18.82 12.70
CA SER A 164 -7.97 18.21 14.03
C SER A 164 -8.57 19.20 15.01
N VAL A 165 -9.38 18.68 15.94
CA VAL A 165 -9.90 19.44 17.09
C VAL A 165 -9.17 18.98 18.34
N GLU A 166 -8.38 19.87 18.92
CA GLU A 166 -7.47 19.60 20.03
C GLU A 166 -7.64 20.62 21.17
N TYR A 167 -7.84 20.13 22.39
CA TYR A 167 -7.90 20.92 23.63
C TYR A 167 -7.75 19.99 24.86
N SER A 168 -7.36 20.54 26.00
CA SER A 168 -7.19 19.84 27.28
C SER A 168 -8.51 19.67 28.04
N GLY A 169 -8.54 18.86 29.11
CA GLY A 169 -9.73 18.70 29.96
C GLY A 169 -10.79 17.73 29.45
N ASN A 170 -12.05 17.92 29.85
CA ASN A 170 -13.15 17.04 29.46
C ASN A 170 -13.58 17.28 28.01
N GLU A 171 -14.15 16.27 27.36
CA GLU A 171 -14.65 16.41 26.00
C GLU A 171 -15.87 17.35 25.93
N ASP A 172 -15.85 18.27 24.97
CA ASP A 172 -16.94 19.21 24.69
C ASP A 172 -18.01 18.56 23.81
N THR A 173 -19.28 18.82 24.11
CA THR A 173 -20.41 18.19 23.41
C THR A 173 -20.63 18.74 22.00
N ALA A 174 -20.34 20.02 21.76
CA ALA A 174 -20.49 20.65 20.45
C ALA A 174 -19.28 20.39 19.55
N TYR A 175 -18.10 20.29 20.15
CA TYR A 175 -16.82 20.11 19.47
C TYR A 175 -16.03 18.94 20.06
N PRO A 176 -16.46 17.68 19.86
CA PRO A 176 -15.69 16.52 20.31
C PRO A 176 -14.31 16.49 19.66
N ARG A 177 -13.35 15.77 20.26
CA ARG A 177 -12.00 15.68 19.69
C ARG A 177 -12.01 14.68 18.54
N PHE A 178 -11.46 15.07 17.40
CA PHE A 178 -11.30 14.18 16.26
C PHE A 178 -10.20 14.67 15.32
N VAL A 179 -9.80 13.80 14.39
CA VAL A 179 -8.93 14.12 13.28
C VAL A 179 -9.65 13.74 11.99
N HIS A 180 -9.74 14.69 11.06
CA HIS A 180 -10.30 14.54 9.73
C HIS A 180 -9.18 14.60 8.70
N TYR A 181 -9.02 13.53 7.93
CA TYR A 181 -8.05 13.46 6.85
C TYR A 181 -8.75 13.84 5.56
N ALA A 182 -8.12 14.72 4.78
CA ALA A 182 -8.70 15.22 3.54
C ALA A 182 -7.65 15.39 2.45
N LYS A 183 -8.00 15.01 1.22
CA LYS A 183 -7.20 15.23 0.01
C LYS A 183 -7.56 16.57 -0.59
N VAL A 184 -6.58 17.40 -0.87
CA VAL A 184 -6.75 18.67 -1.60
C VAL A 184 -7.12 18.35 -3.05
N VAL A 185 -8.25 18.87 -3.53
CA VAL A 185 -8.72 18.64 -4.91
C VAL A 185 -8.53 19.88 -5.79
N GLN A 186 -8.51 21.07 -5.21
CA GLN A 186 -8.36 22.31 -5.95
C GLN A 186 -7.72 23.40 -5.08
N LEU A 187 -6.88 24.24 -5.71
CA LEU A 187 -6.24 25.39 -5.07
C LEU A 187 -6.77 26.73 -5.60
N PHE A 188 -7.49 26.75 -6.74
CA PHE A 188 -8.01 27.97 -7.35
C PHE A 188 -9.46 27.77 -7.80
N ALA A 189 -10.44 28.06 -6.95
CA ALA A 189 -11.82 28.19 -7.41
C ALA A 189 -11.93 29.45 -8.30
N PRO A 190 -12.44 29.35 -9.55
CA PRO A 190 -12.57 30.51 -10.43
C PRO A 190 -13.51 31.55 -9.80
N GLY A 191 -13.07 32.83 -9.74
CA GLY A 191 -13.93 33.97 -9.39
C GLY A 191 -13.59 34.74 -8.10
N ASN A 192 -12.50 34.42 -7.37
CA ASN A 192 -12.14 35.17 -6.16
C ASN A 192 -10.63 35.44 -6.06
N SER A 193 -10.23 36.70 -5.84
CA SER A 193 -8.82 37.15 -5.85
C SER A 193 -7.96 36.60 -4.70
N ALA A 194 -8.56 35.90 -3.72
CA ALA A 194 -7.86 35.36 -2.55
C ALA A 194 -7.56 33.84 -2.62
N GLY A 195 -8.17 33.09 -3.56
CA GLY A 195 -8.00 31.64 -3.69
C GLY A 195 -8.59 30.83 -2.51
N ASN A 196 -9.24 29.71 -2.82
CA ASN A 196 -9.75 28.75 -1.81
C ASN A 196 -9.05 27.40 -1.99
N VAL A 197 -8.75 26.74 -0.88
CA VAL A 197 -8.38 25.32 -0.86
C VAL A 197 -9.67 24.52 -0.77
N VAL A 198 -9.93 23.66 -1.75
CA VAL A 198 -11.04 22.69 -1.73
C VAL A 198 -10.45 21.31 -1.45
N PHE A 199 -11.11 20.53 -0.60
CA PHE A 199 -10.65 19.23 -0.17
C PHE A 199 -11.80 18.21 -0.12
N GLU A 200 -11.47 16.92 -0.13
CA GLU A 200 -12.42 15.82 0.01
C GLU A 200 -11.86 14.73 0.93
N PRO A 201 -12.69 14.04 1.73
CA PRO A 201 -14.14 14.25 1.90
C PRO A 201 -14.47 15.56 2.66
N PRO A 202 -15.72 16.06 2.55
CA PRO A 202 -16.18 17.19 3.34
C PRO A 202 -16.13 16.89 4.84
N MET A 203 -16.12 17.92 5.67
CA MET A 203 -16.09 17.81 7.13
C MET A 203 -17.32 17.05 7.64
N SER A 204 -17.09 15.97 8.39
CA SER A 204 -18.16 15.16 9.00
C SER A 204 -18.82 15.85 10.20
N ARG A 205 -18.09 16.75 10.87
CA ARG A 205 -18.50 17.45 12.09
C ARG A 205 -18.04 18.90 12.08
N ALA A 206 -18.72 19.73 12.86
CA ALA A 206 -18.33 21.12 13.04
C ALA A 206 -17.00 21.23 13.81
N THR A 207 -16.24 22.30 13.56
CA THR A 207 -15.04 22.63 14.34
C THR A 207 -15.17 24.04 14.93
N PRO A 208 -14.53 24.30 16.08
CA PRO A 208 -14.61 25.61 16.71
C PRO A 208 -13.80 26.65 15.91
N GLU A 209 -14.31 27.89 15.83
CA GLU A 209 -13.51 29.02 15.35
C GLU A 209 -12.30 29.28 16.27
N SER A 210 -11.30 30.00 15.76
CA SER A 210 -10.05 30.30 16.49
C SER A 210 -10.24 30.95 17.87
N HIS A 211 -11.30 31.74 18.04
CA HIS A 211 -11.60 32.50 19.25
C HIS A 211 -12.45 31.74 20.28
N VAL A 212 -13.01 30.59 19.92
CA VAL A 212 -13.84 29.79 20.83
C VAL A 212 -12.95 29.18 21.91
N ASN A 213 -13.32 29.39 23.17
CA ASN A 213 -12.61 28.86 24.33
C ASN A 213 -13.25 27.55 24.81
N ILE A 214 -12.45 26.49 24.89
CA ILE A 214 -12.87 25.18 25.41
C ILE A 214 -11.88 24.79 26.51
N ASN A 215 -12.36 24.64 27.75
CA ASN A 215 -11.53 24.30 28.91
C ASN A 215 -10.30 25.21 29.13
N GLY A 216 -10.41 26.49 28.74
CA GLY A 216 -9.30 27.45 28.82
C GLY A 216 -8.41 27.49 27.58
N ASP A 217 -8.55 26.55 26.64
CA ASP A 217 -7.81 26.53 25.39
C ASP A 217 -8.57 27.29 24.28
N ASN A 218 -7.83 28.09 23.51
CA ASN A 218 -8.29 28.70 22.26
C ASN A 218 -7.60 28.03 21.07
N ASN A 219 -7.97 28.39 19.84
CA ASN A 219 -7.34 27.88 18.62
C ASN A 219 -7.42 26.35 18.52
N CYS A 220 -8.54 25.76 18.93
CA CYS A 220 -8.70 24.31 19.04
C CYS A 220 -8.70 23.60 17.68
N THR A 221 -9.11 24.27 16.61
CA THR A 221 -8.97 23.75 15.24
C THR A 221 -7.52 23.88 14.76
N LYS A 222 -6.89 22.76 14.42
CA LYS A 222 -5.51 22.66 13.93
C LYS A 222 -5.49 22.16 12.49
N LEU A 223 -4.65 22.76 11.64
CA LEU A 223 -4.34 22.25 10.31
C LEU A 223 -2.90 21.72 10.29
N ARG A 224 -2.75 20.48 9.84
CA ARG A 224 -1.51 19.71 9.90
C ARG A 224 -1.22 19.08 8.54
N LEU A 225 0.07 19.00 8.21
CA LEU A 225 0.54 18.06 7.21
C LEU A 225 0.37 16.63 7.76
N VAL A 226 0.49 15.63 6.91
CA VAL A 226 0.50 14.23 7.34
C VAL A 226 1.92 13.69 7.40
N ASN A 227 2.13 12.68 8.23
CA ASN A 227 3.32 11.83 8.17
C ASN A 227 2.91 10.53 7.47
N GLU A 228 3.68 10.14 6.46
CA GLU A 228 3.50 8.88 5.75
C GLU A 228 4.63 7.93 6.17
N ALA A 229 4.30 6.98 7.03
CA ALA A 229 5.18 5.90 7.41
C ALA A 229 4.30 4.70 7.73
N SER A 230 4.43 3.62 6.97
CA SER A 230 3.73 2.36 7.30
C SER A 230 4.55 1.59 8.31
N PRO A 231 4.13 1.51 9.60
CA PRO A 231 4.74 0.57 10.54
C PRO A 231 4.36 -0.88 10.21
N LEU A 232 3.40 -1.07 9.32
CA LEU A 232 2.81 -2.36 8.97
C LEU A 232 3.68 -3.11 7.97
N LYS A 233 3.77 -4.42 8.14
CA LYS A 233 4.30 -5.33 7.12
C LYS A 233 3.14 -6.14 6.57
N PHE A 234 3.10 -6.31 5.25
CA PHE A 234 2.09 -7.10 4.57
C PHE A 234 2.72 -8.39 4.05
N HIS A 235 2.02 -9.50 4.24
CA HIS A 235 2.44 -10.81 3.78
C HIS A 235 1.45 -11.33 2.74
N GLY A 236 1.81 -11.17 1.47
CA GLY A 236 1.01 -11.59 0.33
C GLY A 236 1.35 -12.99 -0.17
N VAL A 237 0.55 -13.45 -1.12
CA VAL A 237 0.73 -14.69 -1.87
C VAL A 237 0.64 -14.44 -3.37
N THR A 238 1.47 -15.12 -4.15
CA THR A 238 1.55 -14.98 -5.61
C THR A 238 1.87 -16.34 -6.25
N LYS A 239 1.78 -16.43 -7.58
CA LYS A 239 2.11 -17.65 -8.32
C LYS A 239 3.33 -17.44 -9.19
N LEU A 240 4.08 -18.52 -9.41
CA LEU A 240 5.14 -18.54 -10.42
C LEU A 240 4.55 -18.47 -11.82
N THR A 241 5.08 -17.56 -12.66
CA THR A 241 4.71 -17.44 -14.07
C THR A 241 5.58 -18.29 -15.01
N SER A 242 6.64 -18.90 -14.47
CA SER A 242 7.46 -19.89 -15.17
C SER A 242 8.04 -20.91 -14.20
N ALA A 243 8.31 -22.12 -14.69
CA ALA A 243 9.00 -23.13 -13.90
C ALA A 243 10.45 -22.70 -13.65
N THR A 244 10.96 -22.91 -12.43
CA THR A 244 12.33 -22.48 -12.08
C THR A 244 12.95 -23.37 -10.99
N SER A 245 14.27 -23.48 -11.04
CA SER A 245 15.15 -23.95 -9.96
C SER A 245 16.22 -22.91 -9.61
N SER A 246 16.12 -21.71 -10.20
CA SER A 246 17.06 -20.61 -10.01
C SER A 246 16.69 -19.77 -8.78
N LYS A 247 17.61 -18.94 -8.32
CA LYS A 247 17.35 -17.91 -7.31
C LYS A 247 16.41 -16.80 -7.80
N THR A 248 16.18 -16.68 -9.10
CA THR A 248 15.28 -15.67 -9.68
C THR A 248 13.94 -16.31 -10.00
N LEU A 249 12.89 -15.78 -9.38
CA LEU A 249 11.51 -16.24 -9.50
C LEU A 249 10.71 -15.21 -10.29
N ALA A 250 10.22 -15.60 -11.47
CA ALA A 250 9.21 -14.83 -12.19
C ALA A 250 7.85 -15.08 -11.51
N VAL A 251 7.21 -14.02 -11.06
CA VAL A 251 5.93 -14.07 -10.32
C VAL A 251 4.90 -13.16 -10.96
N GLU A 252 3.62 -13.41 -10.70
CA GLU A 252 2.52 -12.60 -11.26
C GLU A 252 2.57 -11.15 -10.76
N ALA A 253 2.78 -10.98 -9.46
CA ALA A 253 2.87 -9.68 -8.81
C ALA A 253 3.56 -9.80 -7.44
N THR A 254 4.28 -8.75 -7.04
CA THR A 254 4.84 -8.57 -5.70
C THR A 254 4.08 -7.55 -4.85
N LYS A 255 3.28 -6.70 -5.48
CA LYS A 255 2.35 -5.76 -4.82
C LYS A 255 0.95 -6.33 -4.75
N LYS A 256 0.18 -5.91 -3.75
CA LYS A 256 -1.21 -6.31 -3.55
C LYS A 256 -2.09 -5.10 -3.26
N ASN A 257 -3.35 -5.21 -3.63
CA ASN A 257 -4.36 -4.24 -3.22
C ASN A 257 -4.81 -4.59 -1.80
N LEU A 258 -4.69 -3.66 -0.86
CA LEU A 258 -5.28 -3.70 0.48
C LEU A 258 -6.72 -3.20 0.49
N LEU A 259 -7.09 -2.39 -0.51
CA LEU A 259 -8.44 -1.86 -0.70
C LEU A 259 -9.02 -2.39 -2.01
N PRO A 260 -10.34 -2.64 -2.06
CA PRO A 260 -11.00 -2.98 -3.31
C PRO A 260 -10.92 -1.82 -4.30
N VAL A 261 -10.95 -2.16 -5.58
CA VAL A 261 -10.70 -1.24 -6.67
C VAL A 261 -11.68 -1.52 -7.79
N VAL A 262 -12.18 -0.44 -8.41
CA VAL A 262 -12.89 -0.50 -9.68
C VAL A 262 -12.02 0.16 -10.73
N LEU A 263 -11.70 -0.57 -11.80
CA LEU A 263 -11.01 -0.03 -12.96
C LEU A 263 -12.05 0.47 -13.95
N SER A 264 -11.96 1.75 -14.33
CA SER A 264 -12.77 2.33 -15.40
C SER A 264 -11.88 2.79 -16.54
N GLU A 265 -12.39 2.75 -17.76
CA GLU A 265 -11.67 3.25 -18.92
C GLU A 265 -11.95 4.74 -19.13
N GLN A 266 -10.89 5.52 -19.33
CA GLN A 266 -10.99 6.92 -19.74
C GLN A 266 -10.28 7.10 -21.08
N THR A 267 -11.05 7.42 -22.11
CA THR A 267 -10.51 7.77 -23.42
C THR A 267 -10.10 9.24 -23.44
N LYS A 268 -8.86 9.48 -23.85
CA LYS A 268 -8.34 10.80 -24.21
C LYS A 268 -8.21 10.84 -25.73
N SER A 269 -9.01 11.68 -26.38
CA SER A 269 -9.03 11.82 -27.84
C SER A 269 -8.53 13.18 -28.29
N GLY A 270 -7.95 13.24 -29.48
CA GLY A 270 -7.51 14.45 -30.15
C GLY A 270 -6.31 15.11 -29.48
N ILE A 271 -5.46 14.35 -28.78
CA ILE A 271 -4.30 14.92 -28.09
C ILE A 271 -3.29 15.38 -29.15
N SER A 272 -3.07 16.68 -29.25
CA SER A 272 -2.04 17.27 -30.11
C SER A 272 -0.67 17.24 -29.42
N LEU A 273 0.41 16.99 -30.17
CA LEU A 273 1.77 17.13 -29.65
C LEU A 273 2.17 18.58 -29.34
N ALA A 274 1.51 19.55 -29.97
CA ALA A 274 1.82 20.97 -29.81
C ALA A 274 0.54 21.81 -29.86
N ALA A 275 -0.12 21.97 -28.71
CA ALA A 275 -1.32 22.82 -28.60
C ALA A 275 -1.06 24.27 -29.07
N ASN A 276 0.19 24.74 -28.94
CA ASN A 276 0.66 26.06 -29.36
C ASN A 276 1.73 25.97 -30.47
N GLY A 277 1.74 24.92 -31.31
CA GLY A 277 2.67 24.80 -32.47
C GLY A 277 4.17 24.57 -32.18
N VAL A 278 4.65 24.83 -30.95
CA VAL A 278 6.03 24.55 -30.51
C VAL A 278 6.15 23.11 -30.01
N LEU A 279 7.07 22.33 -30.60
CA LEU A 279 7.29 20.92 -30.31
C LEU A 279 8.54 20.73 -29.42
N PRO A 280 8.41 20.24 -28.17
CA PRO A 280 9.57 19.91 -27.36
C PRO A 280 10.27 18.64 -27.87
N LYS A 281 11.60 18.62 -27.81
CA LYS A 281 12.43 17.43 -27.99
C LYS A 281 12.51 16.67 -26.68
N THR A 282 12.33 15.35 -26.73
CA THR A 282 12.43 14.46 -25.56
C THR A 282 13.68 13.59 -25.65
N VAL A 283 14.47 13.57 -24.57
CA VAL A 283 15.57 12.62 -24.38
C VAL A 283 15.33 11.83 -23.11
N SER A 284 15.77 10.57 -23.06
CA SER A 284 15.57 9.72 -21.88
C SER A 284 16.84 8.95 -21.51
N GLN A 285 16.96 8.65 -20.23
CA GLN A 285 17.96 7.73 -19.69
C GLN A 285 17.32 6.75 -18.71
N VAL A 286 17.96 5.60 -18.51
CA VAL A 286 17.46 4.56 -17.60
C VAL A 286 17.72 4.98 -16.15
N ALA A 287 16.68 4.89 -15.32
CA ALA A 287 16.75 5.15 -13.89
C ALA A 287 17.62 4.12 -13.18
N SER A 288 18.51 4.64 -12.33
CA SER A 288 19.39 3.88 -11.45
C SER A 288 19.00 4.11 -9.99
N GLU A 289 19.84 3.66 -9.05
CA GLU A 289 19.64 3.98 -7.63
C GLU A 289 19.88 5.45 -7.29
N ALA A 290 20.44 6.25 -8.21
CA ALA A 290 20.69 7.66 -8.01
C ALA A 290 19.41 8.51 -8.08
N GLN A 291 19.44 9.69 -7.45
CA GLN A 291 18.42 10.74 -7.61
C GLN A 291 18.89 11.90 -8.48
N SER A 292 20.17 11.91 -8.88
CA SER A 292 20.74 12.94 -9.74
C SER A 292 21.15 12.35 -11.07
N TYR A 293 20.77 13.03 -12.14
CA TYR A 293 20.86 12.59 -13.51
C TYR A 293 21.41 13.72 -14.36
N GLN A 294 22.32 13.40 -15.28
CA GLN A 294 22.92 14.36 -16.18
C GLN A 294 22.54 14.01 -17.61
N PHE A 295 22.17 15.03 -18.39
CA PHE A 295 21.92 14.93 -19.82
C PHE A 295 22.93 15.82 -20.54
N ASP A 296 23.78 15.25 -21.37
CA ASP A 296 24.75 16.01 -22.16
C ASP A 296 24.03 16.63 -23.37
N LEU A 297 23.58 17.87 -23.21
CA LEU A 297 22.74 18.61 -24.14
C LEU A 297 23.37 19.98 -24.41
N THR A 298 23.66 20.24 -25.69
CA THR A 298 24.20 21.53 -26.16
C THR A 298 23.15 22.37 -26.89
N ASP A 299 21.97 21.80 -27.12
CA ASP A 299 20.93 22.36 -27.98
C ASP A 299 19.70 22.85 -27.21
N VAL A 300 19.81 23.20 -25.92
CA VAL A 300 18.68 23.78 -25.18
C VAL A 300 18.49 25.26 -25.60
N LEU A 301 17.37 25.59 -26.23
CA LEU A 301 17.04 26.95 -26.61
C LEU A 301 16.69 27.77 -25.35
N GLN A 302 17.26 28.97 -25.24
CA GLN A 302 16.93 29.95 -24.21
C GLN A 302 16.41 31.24 -24.87
N GLY A 303 15.52 31.97 -24.21
CA GLY A 303 14.96 33.22 -24.71
C GLY A 303 14.01 33.88 -23.72
N GLU A 304 13.43 35.01 -24.12
CA GLU A 304 12.56 35.85 -23.28
C GLU A 304 11.13 35.98 -23.82
N ASN A 305 10.78 35.26 -24.89
CA ASN A 305 9.43 35.27 -25.47
C ASN A 305 8.42 34.69 -24.47
N GLN A 306 7.41 35.48 -24.11
CA GLN A 306 6.46 35.11 -23.05
C GLN A 306 5.51 33.98 -23.45
N ASN A 307 5.34 33.74 -24.75
CA ASN A 307 4.49 32.69 -25.29
C ASN A 307 5.24 31.36 -25.47
N VAL A 308 6.53 31.32 -25.15
CA VAL A 308 7.38 30.12 -25.23
C VAL A 308 7.87 29.74 -23.84
N ASP A 309 7.57 28.51 -23.43
CA ASP A 309 8.14 27.95 -22.20
C ASP A 309 9.53 27.35 -22.49
N TYR A 310 10.57 28.14 -22.28
CA TYR A 310 11.97 27.71 -22.44
C TYR A 310 12.45 26.77 -21.33
N SER A 311 11.65 26.56 -20.28
CA SER A 311 12.06 25.73 -19.14
C SER A 311 12.00 24.25 -19.51
N PRO A 312 13.12 23.50 -19.38
CA PRO A 312 13.06 22.06 -19.55
C PRO A 312 12.10 21.41 -18.52
N LYS A 313 11.43 20.34 -18.93
CA LYS A 313 10.49 19.58 -18.12
C LYS A 313 10.94 18.15 -17.96
N VAL A 314 10.91 17.62 -16.74
CA VAL A 314 11.24 16.22 -16.49
C VAL A 314 9.98 15.41 -16.19
N SER A 315 10.00 14.14 -16.59
CA SER A 315 9.07 13.10 -16.18
C SER A 315 9.84 11.87 -15.70
N PHE A 316 9.43 11.27 -14.57
CA PHE A 316 10.04 10.06 -14.03
C PHE A 316 9.02 9.24 -13.22
N LYS A 317 9.26 7.93 -13.09
CA LYS A 317 8.39 7.04 -12.31
C LYS A 317 8.99 6.79 -10.91
N SER A 318 8.17 6.83 -9.87
CA SER A 318 8.56 6.48 -8.50
C SER A 318 7.38 5.84 -7.78
N GLY A 319 7.57 4.67 -7.18
CA GLY A 319 6.51 3.96 -6.48
C GLY A 319 5.35 3.53 -7.37
N GLY A 320 5.56 3.36 -8.68
CA GLY A 320 4.46 3.06 -9.62
C GLY A 320 3.81 4.29 -10.27
N GLU A 321 4.03 5.49 -9.74
CA GLU A 321 3.39 6.73 -10.20
C GLU A 321 4.36 7.63 -11.00
N ILE A 322 3.82 8.43 -11.93
CA ILE A 322 4.60 9.36 -12.76
C ILE A 322 4.63 10.73 -12.08
N PHE A 323 5.84 11.28 -11.91
CA PHE A 323 6.11 12.60 -11.34
C PHE A 323 6.77 13.52 -12.36
N GLY A 324 6.55 14.82 -12.19
CA GLY A 324 7.00 15.86 -13.12
C GLY A 324 8.02 16.83 -12.52
N THR A 325 8.23 17.95 -13.22
CA THR A 325 9.17 19.03 -12.85
C THR A 325 9.01 19.60 -11.45
N VAL A 326 7.80 19.56 -10.86
CA VAL A 326 7.56 20.05 -9.49
C VAL A 326 8.31 19.22 -8.44
N ASP A 327 8.68 17.99 -8.78
CA ASP A 327 9.43 17.06 -7.93
C ASP A 327 10.88 16.89 -8.40
N ALA A 328 11.42 17.89 -9.08
CA ALA A 328 12.81 17.90 -9.49
C ALA A 328 13.40 19.32 -9.47
N VAL A 329 14.71 19.39 -9.25
CA VAL A 329 15.51 20.59 -9.46
C VAL A 329 16.23 20.41 -10.80
N ILE A 330 16.02 21.34 -11.72
CA ILE A 330 16.65 21.34 -13.05
C ILE A 330 17.62 22.51 -13.14
N VAL A 331 18.86 22.22 -13.53
CA VAL A 331 19.91 23.22 -13.76
C VAL A 331 20.39 23.09 -15.20
N VAL A 332 20.19 24.13 -15.99
CA VAL A 332 20.64 24.21 -17.38
C VAL A 332 22.00 24.90 -17.42
N ALA A 333 23.01 24.22 -17.93
CA ALA A 333 24.32 24.78 -18.25
C ALA A 333 24.54 24.75 -19.77
N THR A 334 25.70 25.23 -20.23
CA THR A 334 26.01 25.38 -21.66
C THR A 334 26.09 24.05 -22.42
N ASP A 335 26.54 22.98 -21.77
CA ASP A 335 26.81 21.67 -22.39
C ASP A 335 26.05 20.50 -21.72
N LYS A 336 25.28 20.78 -20.67
CA LYS A 336 24.55 19.77 -19.90
C LYS A 336 23.31 20.33 -19.23
N VAL A 337 22.35 19.45 -18.98
CA VAL A 337 21.24 19.68 -18.06
C VAL A 337 21.35 18.70 -16.91
N SER A 338 21.44 19.22 -15.69
CA SER A 338 21.44 18.42 -14.46
C SER A 338 20.03 18.39 -13.88
N VAL A 339 19.56 17.20 -13.55
CA VAL A 339 18.24 16.96 -12.96
C VAL A 339 18.42 16.23 -11.64
N THR A 340 17.94 16.80 -10.55
CA THR A 340 17.93 16.16 -9.22
C THR A 340 16.49 15.93 -8.79
N LEU A 341 16.09 14.67 -8.66
CA LEU A 341 14.75 14.22 -8.30
C LEU A 341 14.55 14.28 -6.78
N ALA A 342 13.38 14.73 -6.35
CA ALA A 342 13.00 14.74 -4.94
C ALA A 342 12.67 13.34 -4.39
N ARG A 343 12.37 12.37 -5.28
CA ARG A 343 12.03 10.99 -4.94
C ARG A 343 12.97 10.00 -5.62
N LYS A 344 13.13 8.81 -5.05
CA LYS A 344 13.93 7.74 -5.67
C LYS A 344 13.14 7.17 -6.86
N PRO A 345 13.68 7.22 -8.09
CA PRO A 345 12.96 6.66 -9.23
C PRO A 345 12.92 5.14 -9.16
N ASP A 346 11.91 4.53 -9.78
CA ASP A 346 11.81 3.08 -9.92
C ASP A 346 12.97 2.60 -10.81
N ILE A 347 13.78 1.67 -10.30
CA ILE A 347 14.96 1.18 -11.00
C ILE A 347 14.56 0.58 -12.36
N ASN A 348 15.34 0.86 -13.41
CA ASN A 348 15.08 0.47 -14.79
C ASN A 348 13.88 1.15 -15.48
N SER A 349 13.22 2.11 -14.83
CA SER A 349 12.25 2.99 -15.50
C SER A 349 12.94 4.10 -16.31
N ASN A 350 12.22 4.81 -17.17
CA ASN A 350 12.77 5.95 -17.92
C ASN A 350 12.68 7.25 -17.10
N ILE A 351 13.74 8.06 -17.19
CA ILE A 351 13.72 9.46 -16.79
C ILE A 351 13.84 10.28 -18.06
N SER A 352 12.77 10.98 -18.39
CA SER A 352 12.61 11.72 -19.64
C SER A 352 12.70 13.22 -19.39
N LEU A 353 13.51 13.91 -20.19
CA LEU A 353 13.65 15.36 -20.20
C LEU A 353 13.13 15.91 -21.53
N SER A 354 12.12 16.76 -21.47
CA SER A 354 11.53 17.50 -22.59
C SER A 354 12.03 18.95 -22.60
N TYR A 355 12.49 19.47 -23.74
CA TYR A 355 13.01 20.83 -23.86
C TYR A 355 12.87 21.37 -25.28
N ILE A 356 12.91 22.70 -25.47
CA ILE A 356 12.90 23.30 -26.81
C ILE A 356 14.31 23.26 -27.38
N SER A 357 14.49 22.64 -28.55
CA SER A 357 15.80 22.48 -29.17
C SER A 357 16.19 23.68 -30.03
N SER A 358 17.36 24.27 -29.79
CA SER A 358 17.97 25.32 -30.62
C SER A 358 18.48 24.81 -31.97
N SER A 359 18.53 23.48 -32.16
CA SER A 359 18.79 22.88 -33.47
C SER A 359 17.56 22.92 -34.39
N HIS A 360 16.36 23.08 -33.82
CA HIS A 360 15.11 23.12 -34.58
C HIS A 360 14.49 24.52 -34.60
N TYR A 361 14.54 25.21 -33.47
CA TYR A 361 13.97 26.54 -33.28
C TYR A 361 15.03 27.61 -33.08
N GLN A 362 14.74 28.82 -33.53
CA GLN A 362 15.56 30.01 -33.29
C GLN A 362 14.65 31.15 -32.85
N ASN A 363 15.08 31.97 -31.90
CA ASN A 363 14.38 33.21 -31.55
C ASN A 363 14.52 34.23 -32.70
N TYR A 364 13.41 34.89 -33.01
CA TYR A 364 13.33 35.90 -34.07
C TYR A 364 12.67 37.16 -33.52
N ASP A 365 13.28 38.32 -33.80
CA ASP A 365 12.71 39.65 -33.56
C ASP A 365 12.33 40.23 -34.92
N ASN A 366 11.14 40.83 -35.02
CA ASN A 366 10.66 41.39 -36.28
C ASN A 366 11.45 42.62 -36.78
N ALA A 367 12.35 43.18 -35.95
CA ALA A 367 13.33 44.16 -36.38
C ALA A 367 14.46 43.57 -37.23
N ASP A 368 14.70 42.25 -37.12
CA ASP A 368 15.71 41.54 -37.90
C ASP A 368 15.19 41.06 -39.27
N ALA A 369 16.10 40.87 -40.21
CA ALA A 369 15.76 40.33 -41.53
C ALA A 369 15.22 38.90 -41.40
N PHE A 370 14.05 38.63 -42.00
CA PHE A 370 13.42 37.32 -41.93
C PHE A 370 14.27 36.24 -42.62
N PRO A 371 14.58 35.10 -41.96
CA PRO A 371 15.43 34.07 -42.55
C PRO A 371 14.72 33.34 -43.71
N ALA A 372 15.25 33.43 -44.93
CA ALA A 372 14.60 32.96 -46.16
C ALA A 372 14.26 31.45 -46.23
N ALA A 373 14.88 30.61 -45.38
CA ALA A 373 14.63 29.16 -45.32
C ALA A 373 13.75 28.74 -44.13
N LYS A 374 13.18 29.71 -43.39
CA LYS A 374 12.41 29.46 -42.17
C LYS A 374 11.00 30.00 -42.28
N GLN A 375 10.14 29.54 -41.37
CA GLN A 375 8.78 30.02 -41.17
C GLN A 375 8.57 30.40 -39.71
N LEU A 376 7.64 31.32 -39.44
CA LEU A 376 7.17 31.60 -38.09
C LEU A 376 6.50 30.35 -37.50
N VAL A 377 6.70 30.12 -36.21
CA VAL A 377 6.06 29.03 -35.48
C VAL A 377 4.73 29.53 -34.94
N LEU A 378 3.64 28.87 -35.34
CA LEU A 378 2.30 29.08 -34.77
C LEU A 378 2.37 29.05 -33.25
N GLY A 379 1.70 29.97 -32.58
CA GLY A 379 1.59 30.05 -31.11
C GLY A 379 2.80 30.68 -30.41
N SER A 380 3.81 31.13 -31.17
CA SER A 380 5.02 31.75 -30.60
C SER A 380 5.04 33.28 -30.70
N LEU A 381 4.04 33.92 -31.34
CA LEU A 381 4.08 35.37 -31.53
C LEU A 381 3.79 36.12 -30.23
N ASP A 382 4.75 36.91 -29.75
CA ASP A 382 4.63 37.77 -28.57
C ASP A 382 4.97 39.21 -28.97
N GLY A 383 4.02 40.14 -28.84
CA GLY A 383 4.23 41.49 -29.34
C GLY A 383 3.11 42.47 -29.05
N LYS A 384 3.23 43.66 -29.64
CA LYS A 384 2.33 44.79 -29.45
C LYS A 384 2.03 45.52 -30.75
N VAL A 385 0.89 46.20 -30.75
CA VAL A 385 0.44 47.12 -31.80
C VAL A 385 -0.04 48.44 -31.17
N ILE A 386 -0.05 49.50 -31.96
CA ILE A 386 -0.55 50.82 -31.58
C ILE A 386 -1.96 51.02 -32.15
N LEU A 387 -2.91 51.35 -31.27
CA LEU A 387 -4.27 51.78 -31.60
C LEU A 387 -4.53 53.13 -30.91
N ASN A 388 -4.89 54.16 -31.69
CA ASN A 388 -5.16 55.52 -31.18
C ASN A 388 -4.04 56.08 -30.26
N GLY A 389 -2.79 55.74 -30.54
CA GLY A 389 -1.62 56.17 -29.75
C GLY A 389 -1.34 55.35 -28.48
N GLY A 390 -2.18 54.36 -28.14
CA GLY A 390 -1.94 53.42 -27.03
C GLY A 390 -1.31 52.12 -27.50
N ASN A 391 -0.43 51.52 -26.69
CA ASN A 391 0.17 50.20 -26.94
C ASN A 391 -0.76 49.10 -26.40
N TYR A 392 -1.03 48.09 -27.23
CA TYR A 392 -1.81 46.91 -26.87
C TYR A 392 -1.01 45.66 -27.22
N THR A 393 -0.91 44.73 -26.27
CA THR A 393 -0.41 43.38 -26.56
C THR A 393 -1.46 42.60 -27.34
N PHE A 394 -1.02 41.78 -28.29
CA PHE A 394 -1.91 40.93 -29.07
C PHE A 394 -1.81 39.47 -28.64
N VAL A 395 -2.84 38.69 -28.98
CA VAL A 395 -2.88 37.24 -28.83
C VAL A 395 -3.08 36.64 -30.22
N GLU A 396 -2.33 35.58 -30.52
CA GLU A 396 -2.43 34.82 -31.76
C GLU A 396 -3.58 33.81 -31.70
N ARG A 397 -4.42 33.80 -32.74
CA ARG A 397 -5.57 32.88 -32.88
C ARG A 397 -5.95 32.73 -34.34
N ASP A 398 -6.17 31.50 -34.81
CA ASP A 398 -6.68 31.18 -36.15
C ASP A 398 -5.93 31.88 -37.31
N GLY A 399 -4.59 31.91 -37.25
CA GLY A 399 -3.74 32.55 -38.27
C GLY A 399 -3.83 34.07 -38.31
N SER A 400 -4.36 34.68 -37.25
CA SER A 400 -4.50 36.13 -37.08
C SER A 400 -4.06 36.54 -35.67
N ILE A 401 -3.88 37.85 -35.46
CA ILE A 401 -3.61 38.41 -34.14
C ILE A 401 -4.77 39.30 -33.69
N TYR A 402 -5.07 39.30 -32.39
CA TYR A 402 -6.21 39.98 -31.77
C TYR A 402 -5.79 40.81 -30.56
N VAL A 403 -6.46 41.95 -30.33
CA VAL A 403 -6.34 42.74 -29.08
C VAL A 403 -7.69 42.85 -28.39
N ASN A 404 -7.68 43.13 -27.08
CA ASN A 404 -8.89 43.28 -26.26
C ASN A 404 -9.86 42.08 -26.37
N GLY A 405 -9.31 40.86 -26.52
CA GLY A 405 -10.08 39.61 -26.60
C GLY A 405 -10.50 39.24 -28.03
N ASP A 406 -11.20 40.13 -28.74
CA ASP A 406 -11.87 39.76 -30.00
C ASP A 406 -11.68 40.72 -31.18
N THR A 407 -10.94 41.83 -31.00
CA THR A 407 -10.67 42.73 -32.13
C THR A 407 -9.49 42.22 -32.94
N ARG A 408 -9.73 41.74 -34.17
CA ARG A 408 -8.67 41.30 -35.08
C ARG A 408 -7.83 42.51 -35.48
N VAL A 409 -6.50 42.40 -35.37
CA VAL A 409 -5.57 43.51 -35.68
C VAL A 409 -4.67 43.21 -36.87
N GLY A 410 -4.56 41.94 -37.29
CA GLY A 410 -3.81 41.57 -38.48
C GLY A 410 -3.88 40.08 -38.80
N ILE A 411 -3.50 39.74 -40.03
CA ILE A 411 -3.40 38.37 -40.55
C ILE A 411 -1.92 37.98 -40.63
N VAL A 412 -1.60 36.77 -40.20
CA VAL A 412 -0.21 36.25 -40.16
C VAL A 412 0.06 35.40 -41.40
N ASP A 413 1.10 35.74 -42.14
CA ASP A 413 1.73 34.87 -43.14
C ASP A 413 2.96 34.22 -42.51
N TYR A 414 2.79 32.99 -42.04
CA TYR A 414 3.86 32.24 -41.37
C TYR A 414 5.04 31.93 -42.28
N ALA A 415 4.77 31.68 -43.57
CA ALA A 415 5.81 31.33 -44.53
C ALA A 415 6.64 32.55 -44.93
N ALA A 416 5.99 33.71 -45.09
CA ALA A 416 6.68 34.97 -45.40
C ALA A 416 7.26 35.67 -44.17
N GLY A 417 6.82 35.30 -42.96
CA GLY A 417 7.20 35.97 -41.73
C GLY A 417 6.57 37.35 -41.54
N VAL A 418 5.46 37.61 -42.23
CA VAL A 418 4.84 38.95 -42.32
C VAL A 418 3.48 38.94 -41.63
N ILE A 419 3.22 39.95 -40.80
CA ILE A 419 1.88 40.22 -40.27
C ILE A 419 1.32 41.45 -40.98
N THR A 420 0.21 41.27 -41.68
CA THR A 420 -0.49 42.36 -42.36
C THR A 420 -1.52 42.97 -41.41
N LEU A 421 -1.26 44.19 -40.95
CA LEU A 421 -2.17 44.91 -40.04
C LEU A 421 -3.45 45.36 -40.75
N GLU A 422 -4.56 45.37 -40.02
CA GLU A 422 -5.81 45.98 -40.45
C GLU A 422 -5.78 47.52 -40.31
N ALA A 423 -6.70 48.20 -41.01
CA ALA A 423 -6.79 49.65 -40.99
C ALA A 423 -7.06 50.18 -39.56
N GLY A 424 -6.27 51.17 -39.13
CA GLY A 424 -6.36 51.77 -37.79
C GLY A 424 -5.33 51.26 -36.78
N PHE A 425 -4.56 50.23 -37.13
CA PHE A 425 -3.44 49.73 -36.33
C PHE A 425 -2.10 50.12 -36.95
N SER A 426 -1.08 50.32 -36.12
CA SER A 426 0.28 50.70 -36.56
C SER A 426 1.34 50.25 -35.56
N GLY A 427 2.62 50.47 -35.84
CA GLY A 427 3.70 50.27 -34.87
C GLY A 427 3.87 48.83 -34.36
N LEU A 428 3.65 47.84 -35.24
CA LEU A 428 3.83 46.43 -34.92
C LEU A 428 5.28 46.12 -34.51
N THR A 429 5.45 45.56 -33.32
CA THR A 429 6.69 44.94 -32.87
C THR A 429 6.38 43.59 -32.26
N PHE A 430 7.11 42.53 -32.63
CA PHE A 430 6.90 41.19 -32.11
C PHE A 430 8.19 40.36 -32.10
N ASN A 431 8.22 39.42 -31.16
CA ASN A 431 9.15 38.32 -31.10
C ASN A 431 8.43 37.03 -31.44
N ALA A 432 9.14 36.06 -32.00
CA ALA A 432 8.61 34.75 -32.35
C ALA A 432 9.70 33.68 -32.29
N LEU A 433 9.30 32.42 -32.45
CA LEU A 433 10.21 31.39 -32.92
C LEU A 433 10.11 31.26 -34.43
N VAL A 434 11.25 30.96 -35.05
CA VAL A 434 11.33 30.51 -36.44
C VAL A 434 11.89 29.10 -36.48
N THR A 435 11.32 28.27 -37.35
CA THR A 435 11.76 26.89 -37.60
C THR A 435 12.07 26.71 -39.07
N GLU A 436 12.95 25.76 -39.40
CA GLU A 436 13.08 25.33 -40.78
C GLU A 436 11.76 24.73 -41.28
N ASN A 437 11.42 24.98 -42.54
CA ASN A 437 10.25 24.41 -43.18
C ASN A 437 10.52 22.97 -43.67
N THR A 438 11.20 22.16 -42.85
CA THR A 438 11.70 20.85 -43.25
C THR A 438 10.82 19.76 -42.64
N PRO A 439 10.06 19.01 -43.46
CA PRO A 439 9.35 17.82 -43.02
C PRO A 439 10.29 16.80 -42.36
N VAL A 440 9.82 16.12 -41.32
CA VAL A 440 10.63 15.17 -40.54
C VAL A 440 10.20 13.72 -40.77
N SER A 441 11.13 12.78 -40.60
CA SER A 441 10.88 11.34 -40.81
C SER A 441 10.84 10.53 -39.50
N ASN A 442 10.94 11.18 -38.34
CA ASN A 442 10.85 10.53 -37.03
C ASN A 442 10.18 11.45 -36.00
N ALA A 443 9.60 10.84 -34.96
CA ALA A 443 9.06 11.55 -33.81
C ALA A 443 9.26 10.74 -32.53
N VAL A 444 9.61 11.43 -31.45
CA VAL A 444 9.72 10.83 -30.11
C VAL A 444 9.02 11.76 -29.11
N PHE A 445 8.05 11.23 -28.38
CA PHE A 445 7.30 11.99 -27.39
C PHE A 445 6.79 11.11 -26.25
N SER A 446 6.57 11.72 -25.08
CA SER A 446 5.93 11.06 -23.95
C SER A 446 4.41 11.01 -24.14
N LEU A 447 3.83 9.84 -23.89
CA LEU A 447 2.39 9.60 -23.94
C LEU A 447 1.69 10.33 -22.78
N ASN A 448 0.58 11.02 -23.08
CA ASN A 448 -0.26 11.66 -22.07
C ASN A 448 -1.26 10.67 -21.44
N ALA A 449 -0.74 9.55 -20.92
CA ALA A 449 -1.51 8.53 -20.20
C ALA A 449 -0.62 7.84 -19.18
N THR A 450 -1.15 7.59 -17.98
CA THR A 450 -0.39 6.98 -16.87
C THR A 450 -0.47 5.45 -16.91
N THR A 451 -1.63 4.92 -17.29
CA THR A 451 -1.94 3.48 -17.33
C THR A 451 -2.61 3.13 -18.68
N PRO A 452 -1.90 3.29 -19.81
CA PRO A 452 -2.48 3.17 -21.13
C PRO A 452 -2.86 1.72 -21.48
N ILE A 453 -4.00 1.55 -22.15
CA ILE A 453 -4.36 0.33 -22.86
C ILE A 453 -3.73 0.43 -24.25
N LEU A 454 -2.57 -0.20 -24.43
CA LEU A 454 -1.69 0.02 -25.60
C LEU A 454 -2.40 -0.21 -26.94
N GLU A 455 -3.28 -1.20 -27.04
CA GLU A 455 -4.02 -1.50 -28.26
C GLU A 455 -5.06 -0.44 -28.67
N THR A 456 -5.36 0.53 -27.79
CA THR A 456 -6.28 1.63 -28.08
C THR A 456 -5.57 2.87 -28.63
N PHE A 457 -4.24 2.86 -28.71
CA PHE A 457 -3.48 3.96 -29.27
C PHE A 457 -3.74 4.06 -30.78
N TYR A 458 -4.14 5.25 -31.22
CA TYR A 458 -4.34 5.56 -32.62
C TYR A 458 -3.81 6.96 -32.91
N LEU A 459 -3.03 7.11 -33.99
CA LEU A 459 -2.47 8.39 -34.40
C LEU A 459 -2.88 8.76 -35.82
N GLN A 460 -2.94 10.07 -36.05
CA GLN A 460 -3.11 10.69 -37.36
C GLN A 460 -2.13 11.84 -37.54
N VAL A 461 -1.54 11.97 -38.72
CA VAL A 461 -0.62 13.05 -39.08
C VAL A 461 -0.68 13.32 -40.58
N LEU A 462 -0.48 14.55 -41.01
CA LEU A 462 -0.37 14.89 -42.44
C LEU A 462 1.07 14.71 -42.94
N SER A 463 1.21 14.13 -44.12
CA SER A 463 2.49 14.12 -44.86
C SER A 463 2.89 15.53 -45.29
N ALA A 464 4.14 15.68 -45.75
CA ALA A 464 4.61 16.92 -46.40
C ALA A 464 3.72 17.37 -47.57
N THR A 465 3.01 16.42 -48.22
CA THR A 465 2.10 16.64 -49.35
C THR A 465 0.62 16.66 -48.94
N ASP A 466 0.32 16.89 -47.66
CA ASP A 466 -1.04 17.00 -47.11
C ASP A 466 -1.90 15.73 -47.27
N THR A 467 -1.26 14.56 -47.34
CA THR A 467 -1.95 13.27 -47.30
C THR A 467 -2.02 12.76 -45.87
N LEU A 468 -3.21 12.36 -45.42
CA LEU A 468 -3.39 11.80 -44.08
C LEU A 468 -2.69 10.44 -43.98
N VAL A 469 -1.85 10.31 -42.96
CA VAL A 469 -1.16 9.09 -42.57
C VAL A 469 -1.64 8.70 -41.17
N SER A 470 -1.90 7.42 -40.95
CA SER A 470 -2.36 6.91 -39.64
C SER A 470 -1.70 5.59 -39.27
N ALA A 471 -1.65 5.32 -37.97
CA ALA A 471 -1.10 4.10 -37.40
C ALA A 471 -1.76 3.78 -36.05
N SER A 472 -1.72 2.52 -35.64
CA SER A 472 -2.22 2.05 -34.34
C SER A 472 -1.22 1.07 -33.72
N SER A 473 -1.25 0.89 -32.40
CA SER A 473 -0.50 -0.20 -31.76
C SER A 473 -1.30 -1.44 -31.45
N ASP A 474 -0.60 -2.56 -31.28
CA ASP A 474 -1.12 -3.79 -30.71
C ASP A 474 -0.98 -3.82 -29.16
N ALA A 475 -1.40 -4.92 -28.55
CA ALA A 475 -1.31 -5.13 -27.10
C ALA A 475 0.13 -5.14 -26.55
N ASN A 476 1.14 -5.30 -27.40
CA ASN A 476 2.56 -5.24 -27.03
C ASN A 476 3.18 -3.86 -27.29
N GLY A 477 2.38 -2.87 -27.71
CA GLY A 477 2.85 -1.53 -28.02
C GLY A 477 3.56 -1.41 -29.37
N VAL A 478 3.47 -2.38 -30.27
CA VAL A 478 4.06 -2.29 -31.61
C VAL A 478 3.16 -1.45 -32.50
N ILE A 479 3.65 -0.29 -32.96
CA ILE A 479 2.88 0.65 -33.79
C ILE A 479 3.09 0.32 -35.26
N THR A 480 1.98 0.12 -35.99
CA THR A 480 2.00 -0.19 -37.43
C THR A 480 0.98 0.64 -38.19
N GLY A 481 1.37 1.12 -39.37
CA GLY A 481 0.53 1.89 -40.28
C GLY A 481 1.15 1.96 -41.68
N ALA A 482 0.38 2.38 -42.68
CA ALA A 482 0.90 2.54 -44.04
C ALA A 482 1.96 3.66 -44.07
N GLY A 483 3.24 3.29 -44.16
CA GLY A 483 4.35 4.24 -44.13
C GLY A 483 4.73 4.75 -42.73
N VAL A 484 4.22 4.12 -41.67
CA VAL A 484 4.56 4.41 -40.27
C VAL A 484 4.92 3.12 -39.55
N SER A 485 6.02 3.14 -38.82
CA SER A 485 6.37 2.10 -37.86
C SER A 485 6.80 2.73 -36.54
N GLY A 486 6.64 2.02 -35.43
CA GLY A 486 7.05 2.55 -34.15
C GLY A 486 6.85 1.59 -32.99
N THR A 487 7.16 2.09 -31.81
CA THR A 487 6.92 1.39 -30.54
C THR A 487 6.39 2.36 -29.51
N LEU A 488 5.47 1.87 -28.69
CA LEU A 488 5.00 2.48 -27.46
C LEU A 488 5.50 1.60 -26.31
N ASP A 489 6.52 2.05 -25.60
CA ASP A 489 7.10 1.32 -24.48
C ASP A 489 7.33 2.26 -23.30
N ASN A 490 6.90 1.85 -22.10
CA ASN A 490 7.03 2.62 -20.87
C ASN A 490 6.60 4.09 -20.99
N GLY A 491 5.48 4.34 -21.68
CA GLY A 491 4.93 5.69 -21.88
C GLY A 491 5.74 6.56 -22.87
N LEU A 492 6.71 6.00 -23.58
CA LEU A 492 7.45 6.67 -24.64
C LEU A 492 6.99 6.15 -26.01
N VAL A 493 6.56 7.07 -26.87
CA VAL A 493 6.20 6.78 -28.26
C VAL A 493 7.39 7.12 -29.15
N THR A 494 7.83 6.15 -29.95
CA THR A 494 8.87 6.34 -30.98
C THR A 494 8.29 5.97 -32.34
N LEU A 495 8.31 6.91 -33.29
CA LEU A 495 7.76 6.75 -34.64
C LEU A 495 8.82 6.97 -35.71
N SER A 496 8.72 6.20 -36.79
CA SER A 496 9.46 6.35 -38.03
C SER A 496 8.49 6.42 -39.20
N PHE A 497 8.71 7.38 -40.09
CA PHE A 497 7.88 7.63 -41.27
C PHE A 497 8.68 7.38 -42.54
N THR A 498 8.11 6.65 -43.50
CA THR A 498 8.76 6.41 -44.80
C THR A 498 8.76 7.64 -45.71
N GLN A 499 7.80 8.54 -45.49
CA GLN A 499 7.73 9.85 -46.13
C GLN A 499 7.76 10.94 -45.04
N PRO A 500 8.36 12.10 -45.32
CA PRO A 500 8.39 13.18 -44.34
C PRO A 500 6.98 13.70 -43.98
N VAL A 501 6.76 14.07 -42.71
CA VAL A 501 5.47 14.51 -42.15
C VAL A 501 5.52 15.87 -41.47
N LYS A 502 4.34 16.48 -41.26
CA LYS A 502 4.14 17.74 -40.53
C LYS A 502 3.73 17.44 -39.08
N LEU A 503 4.68 17.35 -38.15
CA LEU A 503 4.40 16.91 -36.76
C LEU A 503 3.45 17.80 -35.97
N ASN A 504 3.31 19.08 -36.32
CA ASN A 504 2.32 19.98 -35.72
C ASN A 504 0.87 19.56 -36.01
N THR A 505 0.65 18.69 -37.00
CA THR A 505 -0.67 18.10 -37.32
C THR A 505 -0.90 16.75 -36.64
N LEU A 506 0.09 16.24 -35.88
CA LEU A 506 -0.03 14.95 -35.24
C LEU A 506 -1.01 15.04 -34.07
N THR A 507 -2.07 14.25 -34.17
CA THR A 507 -3.02 13.99 -33.08
C THR A 507 -3.06 12.52 -32.77
N TYR A 508 -3.27 12.17 -31.50
CA TYR A 508 -3.48 10.78 -31.11
C TYR A 508 -4.59 10.63 -30.08
N ASP A 509 -5.16 9.44 -30.08
CA ASP A 509 -6.15 8.96 -29.14
C ASP A 509 -5.52 7.84 -28.32
N ILE A 510 -5.87 7.76 -27.04
CA ILE A 510 -5.45 6.68 -26.15
C ILE A 510 -6.49 6.51 -25.04
N THR A 511 -6.78 5.26 -24.67
CA THR A 511 -7.57 4.95 -23.48
C THR A 511 -6.64 4.53 -22.34
N GLU A 512 -6.91 5.02 -21.14
CA GLU A 512 -6.19 4.60 -19.92
C GLU A 512 -7.14 3.98 -18.90
N GLN A 513 -6.59 3.09 -18.08
CA GLN A 513 -7.32 2.51 -16.95
C GLN A 513 -7.21 3.43 -15.73
N VAL A 514 -8.32 4.03 -15.34
CA VAL A 514 -8.43 4.86 -14.14
C VAL A 514 -8.79 3.98 -12.96
N ARG A 515 -7.98 4.08 -11.91
CA ARG A 515 -8.15 3.35 -10.65
C ARG A 515 -9.08 4.13 -9.73
N ASN A 516 -10.29 3.61 -9.49
CA ASN A 516 -11.24 4.22 -8.57
C ASN A 516 -11.38 3.37 -7.31
N LEU A 517 -11.38 4.04 -6.16
CA LEU A 517 -11.69 3.42 -4.88
C LEU A 517 -13.20 3.57 -4.61
N PRO A 518 -13.91 2.50 -4.23
CA PRO A 518 -15.27 2.63 -3.75
C PRO A 518 -15.34 3.57 -2.53
N PRO A 519 -16.52 4.13 -2.19
CA PRO A 519 -16.70 4.90 -0.97
C PRO A 519 -16.25 4.12 0.28
N ALA A 520 -15.55 4.82 1.19
CA ALA A 520 -15.01 4.25 2.42
C ALA A 520 -16.07 3.53 3.29
N ASP A 521 -17.32 4.01 3.24
CA ASP A 521 -18.45 3.46 4.00
C ASP A 521 -18.76 1.99 3.65
N ILE A 522 -18.39 1.53 2.46
CA ILE A 522 -18.65 0.16 2.00
C ILE A 522 -17.79 -0.86 2.75
N TYR A 523 -16.53 -0.50 3.04
CA TYR A 523 -15.54 -1.42 3.61
C TYR A 523 -14.97 -0.96 4.95
N GLY A 524 -15.38 0.22 5.44
CA GLY A 524 -15.09 0.71 6.78
C GLY A 524 -13.62 1.01 7.05
N LEU A 525 -12.85 1.36 6.01
CA LEU A 525 -11.49 1.87 6.11
C LEU A 525 -11.38 3.23 5.42
N ASN A 526 -10.63 4.16 6.00
CA ASN A 526 -10.34 5.44 5.39
C ASN A 526 -9.19 5.31 4.37
N PRO A 527 -9.45 5.43 3.06
CA PRO A 527 -8.43 5.27 2.03
C PRO A 527 -7.33 6.34 2.11
N LEU A 528 -7.62 7.52 2.66
CA LEU A 528 -6.62 8.59 2.84
C LEU A 528 -5.64 8.29 3.96
N ARG A 529 -5.95 7.29 4.80
CA ARG A 529 -5.08 6.83 5.87
C ARG A 529 -4.21 5.62 5.49
N VAL A 530 -4.31 5.18 4.24
CA VAL A 530 -3.59 4.04 3.68
C VAL A 530 -2.66 4.55 2.56
N PRO A 531 -1.39 4.10 2.51
CA PRO A 531 -0.43 4.61 1.54
C PRO A 531 -0.77 4.14 0.12
N ASN A 532 -0.28 4.88 -0.89
CA ASN A 532 -0.32 4.51 -2.30
C ASN A 532 -1.72 4.09 -2.80
N ASN A 533 -2.78 4.77 -2.35
CA ASN A 533 -4.17 4.44 -2.69
C ASN A 533 -4.56 2.99 -2.37
N GLY A 534 -3.99 2.38 -1.33
CA GLY A 534 -4.25 1.00 -0.95
C GLY A 534 -3.43 -0.03 -1.71
N ILE A 535 -2.34 0.35 -2.37
CA ILE A 535 -1.36 -0.60 -2.91
C ILE A 535 -0.26 -0.83 -1.88
N VAL A 536 -0.04 -2.08 -1.50
CA VAL A 536 0.93 -2.47 -0.48
C VAL A 536 1.91 -3.50 -1.01
N ASP A 537 3.14 -3.46 -0.50
CA ASP A 537 4.16 -4.45 -0.83
C ASP A 537 3.86 -5.76 -0.08
N GLY A 538 3.41 -6.79 -0.81
CA GLY A 538 3.12 -8.11 -0.22
C GLY A 538 4.39 -8.93 0.05
N PHE A 539 5.53 -8.48 -0.47
CA PHE A 539 6.85 -9.08 -0.31
C PHE A 539 7.86 -7.97 0.00
N ARG A 540 8.90 -8.30 0.75
CA ARG A 540 9.94 -7.33 1.16
C ARG A 540 11.34 -7.88 0.98
N VAL A 541 12.28 -7.00 0.64
CA VAL A 541 13.72 -7.32 0.70
C VAL A 541 14.07 -7.62 2.16
N TRP A 542 14.94 -8.61 2.37
CA TRP A 542 15.23 -9.20 3.69
C TRP A 542 14.03 -9.91 4.34
N GLY A 543 12.95 -10.13 3.60
CA GLY A 543 11.85 -11.01 3.99
C GLY A 543 12.12 -12.46 3.61
N THR A 544 11.50 -13.38 4.33
CA THR A 544 11.49 -14.81 3.99
C THR A 544 10.25 -15.12 3.18
N VAL A 545 10.41 -15.91 2.12
CA VAL A 545 9.32 -16.45 1.31
C VAL A 545 9.29 -17.97 1.36
N ALA A 546 8.10 -18.55 1.30
CA ALA A 546 7.88 -19.98 1.12
C ALA A 546 7.49 -20.24 -0.34
N ILE A 547 8.22 -21.13 -1.02
CA ILE A 547 7.89 -21.61 -2.36
C ILE A 547 7.33 -23.02 -2.19
N GLN A 548 6.13 -23.28 -2.72
CA GLN A 548 5.42 -24.54 -2.52
C GLN A 548 4.67 -25.02 -3.75
N HIS A 549 4.62 -26.34 -3.92
CA HIS A 549 3.79 -26.97 -4.94
C HIS A 549 3.13 -28.25 -4.42
N SER A 550 1.79 -28.25 -4.43
CA SER A 550 0.97 -29.39 -4.06
C SER A 550 0.59 -30.21 -5.30
N GLN A 551 0.68 -31.53 -5.24
CA GLN A 551 0.08 -32.44 -6.21
C GLN A 551 -1.03 -33.24 -5.54
N TYR A 552 -2.02 -33.61 -6.33
CA TYR A 552 -3.24 -34.28 -5.87
C TYR A 552 -3.43 -35.59 -6.65
N GLN A 553 -3.71 -36.68 -5.94
CA GLN A 553 -3.95 -38.01 -6.48
C GLN A 553 -5.25 -38.57 -5.87
N ALA A 554 -6.17 -39.05 -6.70
CA ALA A 554 -7.37 -39.71 -6.22
C ALA A 554 -7.08 -41.15 -5.73
N ILE A 555 -7.73 -41.56 -4.65
CA ILE A 555 -7.74 -42.92 -4.12
C ILE A 555 -9.19 -43.45 -4.19
N PRO A 556 -9.60 -44.05 -5.32
CA PRO A 556 -11.00 -44.43 -5.53
C PRO A 556 -11.40 -45.71 -4.77
N THR A 557 -10.44 -46.57 -4.42
CA THR A 557 -10.71 -47.87 -3.79
C THR A 557 -9.65 -48.17 -2.74
N PRO A 558 -9.72 -47.49 -1.58
CA PRO A 558 -8.74 -47.66 -0.51
C PRO A 558 -8.81 -49.08 0.06
N ALA A 559 -7.65 -49.69 0.25
CA ALA A 559 -7.50 -50.95 0.95
C ALA A 559 -6.17 -50.97 1.71
N ALA A 560 -6.16 -51.65 2.86
CA ALA A 560 -4.95 -51.81 3.66
C ALA A 560 -3.81 -52.44 2.85
N ALA A 561 -2.58 -52.02 3.15
CA ALA A 561 -1.33 -52.35 2.47
C ALA A 561 -1.19 -51.83 1.02
N GLN A 562 -2.15 -51.08 0.48
CA GLN A 562 -1.94 -50.36 -0.78
C GLN A 562 -0.85 -49.29 -0.62
N VAL A 563 0.03 -49.18 -1.62
CA VAL A 563 1.12 -48.20 -1.64
C VAL A 563 0.91 -47.22 -2.78
N HIS A 564 0.96 -45.92 -2.47
CA HIS A 564 0.92 -44.82 -3.42
C HIS A 564 2.27 -44.08 -3.42
N ASN A 565 2.70 -43.64 -4.60
CA ASN A 565 3.93 -42.86 -4.74
C ASN A 565 3.64 -41.38 -4.53
N ILE A 566 4.55 -40.71 -3.83
CA ILE A 566 4.60 -39.25 -3.65
C ILE A 566 6.00 -38.74 -4.01
N ARG A 567 6.20 -37.42 -4.10
CA ARG A 567 7.54 -36.87 -4.30
C ARG A 567 8.41 -37.10 -3.06
N GLN A 568 9.65 -37.54 -3.29
CA GLN A 568 10.64 -37.68 -2.22
C GLN A 568 10.90 -36.34 -1.56
N GLY A 569 11.02 -36.32 -0.23
CA GLY A 569 11.20 -35.10 0.55
C GLY A 569 9.95 -34.22 0.63
N ALA A 570 8.75 -34.73 0.32
CA ALA A 570 7.51 -33.99 0.54
C ALA A 570 7.43 -33.50 2.00
N ARG A 571 7.16 -32.20 2.18
CA ARG A 571 7.13 -31.54 3.49
C ARG A 571 5.79 -31.68 4.20
N PHE A 572 4.74 -31.96 3.45
CA PHE A 572 3.42 -32.19 3.99
C PHE A 572 2.70 -33.18 3.10
N VAL A 573 2.06 -34.17 3.72
CA VAL A 573 1.32 -35.22 3.04
C VAL A 573 0.04 -35.45 3.83
N ASP A 574 -1.08 -35.51 3.13
CA ASP A 574 -2.38 -35.77 3.75
C ASP A 574 -3.31 -36.48 2.79
N ILE A 575 -4.20 -37.30 3.34
CA ILE A 575 -5.35 -37.85 2.62
C ILE A 575 -6.59 -37.16 3.19
N THR A 576 -7.40 -36.59 2.32
CA THR A 576 -8.65 -35.91 2.70
C THR A 576 -9.85 -36.56 2.06
N ASP A 577 -10.99 -36.50 2.74
CA ASP A 577 -12.27 -36.98 2.24
C ASP A 577 -13.04 -35.89 1.45
N ALA A 578 -14.23 -36.20 0.95
CA ALA A 578 -15.06 -35.28 0.18
C ALA A 578 -15.47 -34.00 0.93
N THR A 579 -15.46 -34.06 2.26
CA THR A 579 -15.79 -32.93 3.14
C THR A 579 -14.56 -32.15 3.58
N GLY A 580 -13.37 -32.56 3.12
CA GLY A 580 -12.09 -31.96 3.47
C GLY A 580 -11.51 -32.47 4.80
N LEU A 581 -12.14 -33.46 5.46
CA LEU A 581 -11.62 -34.01 6.70
C LEU A 581 -10.32 -34.77 6.43
N SER A 582 -9.29 -34.47 7.22
CA SER A 582 -8.01 -35.18 7.17
C SER A 582 -8.15 -36.57 7.78
N LEU A 583 -7.59 -37.56 7.09
CA LEU A 583 -7.48 -38.94 7.57
C LEU A 583 -6.22 -39.17 8.42
N TRP A 584 -5.38 -38.14 8.60
CA TRP A 584 -4.17 -38.24 9.42
C TRP A 584 -4.53 -38.46 10.89
N THR A 585 -3.88 -39.43 11.53
CA THR A 585 -3.94 -39.61 12.98
C THR A 585 -2.53 -39.76 13.56
N PRO A 586 -2.30 -39.40 14.83
CA PRO A 586 -0.99 -39.53 15.47
C PRO A 586 -0.45 -40.96 15.51
N THR A 587 -1.34 -41.94 15.46
CA THR A 587 -1.05 -43.39 15.49
C THR A 587 -0.98 -44.02 14.10
N ASN A 588 -1.13 -43.22 13.03
CA ASN A 588 -1.13 -43.67 11.64
C ASN A 588 -2.22 -44.72 11.35
N ASP A 589 -3.41 -44.59 11.92
CA ASP A 589 -4.47 -45.62 11.81
C ASP A 589 -4.92 -45.84 10.35
N ASN A 590 -4.90 -44.77 9.54
CA ASN A 590 -5.37 -44.79 8.16
C ASN A 590 -4.24 -44.89 7.13
N PHE A 591 -3.11 -44.23 7.36
CA PHE A 591 -1.97 -44.29 6.44
C PHE A 591 -0.66 -43.95 7.15
N THR A 592 0.44 -44.47 6.60
CA THR A 592 1.82 -44.19 7.00
C THR A 592 2.55 -43.52 5.83
N VAL A 593 3.28 -42.44 6.12
CA VAL A 593 4.07 -41.72 5.11
C VAL A 593 5.55 -42.02 5.32
N ASP A 594 6.25 -42.38 4.24
CA ASP A 594 7.70 -42.41 4.18
C ASP A 594 8.18 -41.37 3.16
N THR A 595 8.57 -40.21 3.67
CA THR A 595 9.04 -39.09 2.85
C THR A 595 10.41 -39.34 2.23
N ALA A 596 11.22 -40.24 2.79
CA ALA A 596 12.54 -40.55 2.25
C ALA A 596 12.44 -41.48 1.04
N SER A 597 11.61 -42.52 1.12
CA SER A 597 11.33 -43.37 -0.05
C SER A 597 10.37 -42.73 -1.05
N GLY A 598 9.55 -41.78 -0.61
CA GLY A 598 8.54 -41.12 -1.43
C GLY A 598 7.28 -41.99 -1.58
N THR A 599 6.82 -42.60 -0.49
CA THR A 599 5.66 -43.50 -0.51
C THR A 599 4.66 -43.22 0.62
N VAL A 600 3.40 -43.56 0.37
CA VAL A 600 2.32 -43.59 1.35
C VAL A 600 1.72 -44.98 1.34
N THR A 601 1.73 -45.66 2.50
CA THR A 601 1.11 -46.97 2.68
C THR A 601 -0.20 -46.81 3.42
N LEU A 602 -1.30 -47.33 2.85
CA LEU A 602 -2.61 -47.31 3.49
C LEU A 602 -2.70 -48.41 4.54
N ASN A 603 -3.30 -48.11 5.69
CA ASN A 603 -3.46 -49.03 6.81
C ASN A 603 -4.93 -49.46 7.02
N SER A 604 -5.87 -48.80 6.35
CA SER A 604 -7.31 -49.09 6.44
C SER A 604 -8.02 -48.91 5.09
N ASP A 605 -9.33 -49.20 5.06
CA ASP A 605 -10.25 -48.93 3.94
C ASP A 605 -10.97 -47.57 4.09
N PHE A 606 -10.55 -46.76 5.05
CA PHE A 606 -11.17 -45.47 5.41
C PHE A 606 -12.65 -45.55 5.82
N SER A 607 -13.06 -46.68 6.41
CA SER A 607 -14.41 -46.82 6.99
C SER A 607 -14.72 -45.67 7.95
N GLY A 608 -15.87 -45.00 7.73
CA GLY A 608 -16.31 -43.82 8.48
C GLY A 608 -16.04 -42.47 7.81
N PHE A 609 -15.32 -42.43 6.69
CA PHE A 609 -15.10 -41.21 5.89
C PHE A 609 -15.90 -41.22 4.58
N THR A 610 -16.06 -40.06 3.95
CA THR A 610 -16.88 -39.92 2.73
C THR A 610 -16.03 -39.80 1.46
N ALA A 611 -16.16 -40.74 0.53
CA ALA A 611 -15.50 -40.65 -0.77
C ALA A 611 -16.02 -39.46 -1.62
N PRO A 612 -15.22 -38.87 -2.54
CA PRO A 612 -13.88 -39.30 -2.97
C PRO A 612 -12.76 -38.98 -1.96
N PHE A 613 -11.70 -39.78 -2.00
CA PHE A 613 -10.48 -39.57 -1.21
C PHE A 613 -9.37 -39.00 -2.08
N ILE A 614 -8.71 -37.94 -1.61
CA ILE A 614 -7.64 -37.26 -2.32
C ILE A 614 -6.38 -37.29 -1.46
N LEU A 615 -5.35 -37.98 -1.95
CA LEU A 615 -3.97 -37.88 -1.46
C LEU A 615 -3.35 -36.60 -2.00
N SER A 616 -2.77 -35.81 -1.10
CA SER A 616 -2.03 -34.60 -1.42
C SER A 616 -0.61 -34.72 -0.89
N ASP A 617 0.38 -34.39 -1.72
CA ASP A 617 1.76 -34.19 -1.29
C ASP A 617 2.18 -32.76 -1.61
N THR A 618 2.96 -32.14 -0.72
CA THR A 618 3.43 -30.76 -0.89
C THR A 618 4.94 -30.74 -0.73
N ILE A 619 5.63 -30.34 -1.78
CA ILE A 619 7.06 -29.98 -1.68
C ILE A 619 7.16 -28.48 -1.39
N GLY A 620 8.24 -28.06 -0.74
CA GLY A 620 8.49 -26.63 -0.55
C GLY A 620 9.79 -26.29 0.13
N GLU A 621 10.23 -25.05 0.03
CA GLU A 621 11.41 -24.55 0.71
C GLU A 621 11.23 -23.08 1.11
N LEU A 622 12.10 -22.62 2.01
CA LEU A 622 12.14 -21.22 2.44
C LEU A 622 13.33 -20.54 1.77
N GLY A 623 13.13 -19.31 1.31
CA GLY A 623 14.17 -18.49 0.68
C GLY A 623 14.17 -17.07 1.24
N LEU A 624 15.37 -16.51 1.45
CA LEU A 624 15.54 -15.09 1.80
C LEU A 624 15.52 -14.23 0.54
N VAL A 625 14.72 -13.17 0.53
CA VAL A 625 14.64 -12.22 -0.60
C VAL A 625 15.77 -11.20 -0.51
N THR A 626 16.49 -11.00 -1.63
CA THR A 626 17.58 -10.03 -1.76
C THR A 626 17.26 -8.86 -2.69
N ALA A 627 16.35 -9.05 -3.66
CA ALA A 627 15.86 -7.98 -4.52
C ALA A 627 14.43 -8.26 -4.99
N LEU A 628 13.69 -7.19 -5.27
CA LEU A 628 12.30 -7.22 -5.73
C LEU A 628 12.10 -6.29 -6.92
N SER A 629 11.18 -6.68 -7.79
CA SER A 629 10.56 -5.84 -8.83
C SER A 629 9.08 -6.18 -8.88
N ASP A 630 8.28 -5.50 -9.72
CA ASP A 630 6.83 -5.73 -9.74
C ASP A 630 6.46 -7.21 -10.03
N ASN A 631 7.20 -7.89 -10.92
CA ASN A 631 6.94 -9.27 -11.36
C ASN A 631 8.12 -10.24 -11.12
N LEU A 632 9.05 -9.88 -10.24
CA LEU A 632 10.28 -10.64 -10.02
C LEU A 632 10.68 -10.65 -8.55
N ILE A 633 11.01 -11.84 -8.03
CA ILE A 633 11.61 -12.01 -6.70
C ILE A 633 12.98 -12.66 -6.88
N THR A 634 14.04 -12.06 -6.31
CA THR A 634 15.38 -12.66 -6.28
C THR A 634 15.71 -13.13 -4.87
N LEU A 635 16.12 -14.39 -4.76
CA LEU A 635 16.51 -15.06 -3.54
C LEU A 635 18.03 -14.95 -3.29
N ALA A 636 18.44 -15.19 -2.05
CA ALA A 636 19.85 -15.25 -1.65
C ALA A 636 20.58 -16.45 -2.25
N GLY A 637 19.89 -17.59 -2.40
CA GLY A 637 20.42 -18.83 -2.96
C GLY A 637 19.49 -19.42 -4.03
N ASN A 638 20.03 -20.33 -4.84
CA ASN A 638 19.23 -21.11 -5.78
C ASN A 638 18.29 -22.05 -5.04
N LEU A 639 17.16 -22.38 -5.67
CA LEU A 639 16.25 -23.39 -5.14
C LEU A 639 16.91 -24.76 -5.16
N THR A 640 16.62 -25.57 -4.14
CA THR A 640 17.16 -26.94 -3.99
C THR A 640 16.52 -27.93 -4.96
N GLN A 641 15.37 -27.57 -5.52
CA GLN A 641 14.63 -28.38 -6.50
C GLN A 641 13.89 -27.49 -7.51
N GLN A 642 13.36 -28.11 -8.56
CA GLN A 642 12.54 -27.41 -9.54
C GLN A 642 11.10 -27.28 -9.07
N TYR A 643 10.54 -26.08 -9.21
CA TYR A 643 9.11 -25.83 -9.01
C TYR A 643 8.46 -25.55 -10.36
N PRO A 644 7.33 -26.20 -10.67
CA PRO A 644 6.60 -25.93 -11.90
C PRO A 644 5.94 -24.54 -11.88
N ILE A 645 5.48 -24.08 -13.05
CA ILE A 645 4.59 -22.93 -13.18
C ILE A 645 3.36 -23.11 -12.26
N ASN A 646 2.79 -22.01 -11.75
CA ASN A 646 1.68 -21.99 -10.79
C ASN A 646 2.00 -22.55 -9.40
N SER A 647 3.28 -22.79 -9.09
CA SER A 647 3.70 -22.98 -7.70
C SER A 647 3.43 -21.72 -6.90
N THR A 648 2.99 -21.88 -5.65
CA THR A 648 2.70 -20.77 -4.75
C THR A 648 3.99 -20.21 -4.18
N VAL A 649 4.12 -18.88 -4.21
CA VAL A 649 5.16 -18.12 -3.49
C VAL A 649 4.47 -17.22 -2.49
N ALA A 650 4.76 -17.40 -1.20
CA ALA A 650 4.09 -16.68 -0.11
C ALA A 650 5.11 -15.99 0.80
N SER A 651 4.84 -14.75 1.17
CA SER A 651 5.62 -14.06 2.20
C SER A 651 5.33 -14.68 3.57
N VAL A 652 6.38 -14.89 4.36
CA VAL A 652 6.30 -15.55 5.66
C VAL A 652 6.26 -14.53 6.78
N GLN A 653 5.24 -14.61 7.62
CA GLN A 653 5.18 -13.90 8.90
C GLN A 653 5.84 -14.76 9.97
N ILE A 654 6.89 -14.23 10.59
CA ILE A 654 7.66 -14.93 11.62
C ILE A 654 7.10 -14.52 12.97
N LEU A 655 6.56 -15.50 13.71
CA LEU A 655 6.05 -15.33 15.07
C LEU A 655 7.15 -15.50 16.11
N GLY A 656 8.30 -16.06 15.73
CA GLY A 656 9.40 -16.38 16.65
C GLY A 656 9.05 -17.57 17.55
N ASP A 657 9.76 -17.71 18.66
CA ASP A 657 9.56 -18.86 19.53
C ASP A 657 8.23 -18.78 20.28
N LEU A 658 7.50 -19.90 20.29
CA LEU A 658 6.27 -20.05 21.06
C LEU A 658 6.49 -20.99 22.23
N GLN A 659 6.36 -20.44 23.43
CA GLN A 659 6.45 -21.15 24.69
C GLN A 659 5.64 -20.38 25.74
N ALA A 660 4.86 -21.10 26.55
CA ALA A 660 4.24 -20.53 27.73
C ALA A 660 5.32 -20.21 28.77
N ARG A 661 5.23 -19.01 29.34
CA ARG A 661 6.21 -18.54 30.31
C ARG A 661 5.61 -17.58 31.32
N VAL A 662 6.30 -17.43 32.43
CA VAL A 662 5.99 -16.42 33.45
C VAL A 662 6.89 -15.21 33.22
N GLY A 663 6.30 -14.03 33.37
CA GLY A 663 7.00 -12.76 33.31
C GLY A 663 7.78 -12.45 34.59
N SER A 664 8.11 -11.18 34.75
CA SER A 664 8.70 -10.68 35.98
C SER A 664 7.73 -10.83 37.16
N VAL A 665 8.22 -11.40 38.27
CA VAL A 665 7.49 -11.47 39.54
C VAL A 665 7.92 -10.33 40.45
N ARG A 666 6.97 -9.64 41.08
CA ARG A 666 7.19 -8.47 41.94
C ARG A 666 6.32 -8.55 43.18
N ASP A 667 6.93 -8.40 44.35
CA ASP A 667 6.23 -8.31 45.62
C ASP A 667 6.02 -6.84 46.01
N MET A 668 4.88 -6.48 46.60
CA MET A 668 4.54 -5.11 46.93
C MET A 668 3.86 -4.99 48.30
N THR A 669 4.18 -3.90 49.00
CA THR A 669 3.67 -3.60 50.35
C THR A 669 2.15 -3.37 50.39
N ALA A 670 1.54 -2.96 49.27
CA ALA A 670 0.10 -2.76 49.14
C ALA A 670 -0.36 -2.84 47.68
N TRP A 671 -1.49 -3.51 47.43
CA TRP A 671 -2.19 -3.44 46.13
C TRP A 671 -3.12 -2.23 46.04
N ALA A 672 -2.76 -1.25 45.20
CA ALA A 672 -3.53 -0.01 45.01
C ALA A 672 -4.50 -0.04 43.80
N ASN A 673 -4.83 -1.23 43.29
CA ASN A 673 -5.63 -1.40 42.07
C ASN A 673 -5.04 -0.70 40.82
N ASN A 674 -3.70 -0.65 40.74
CA ASN A 674 -2.97 -0.05 39.62
C ASN A 674 -2.23 -1.13 38.83
N TRP A 675 -2.73 -1.42 37.62
CA TRP A 675 -2.13 -2.40 36.71
C TRP A 675 -1.03 -1.80 35.82
N THR A 676 -0.84 -0.48 35.83
CA THR A 676 0.15 0.19 34.97
C THR A 676 1.48 0.34 35.69
N GLN A 677 1.45 0.57 37.00
CA GLN A 677 2.65 0.81 37.81
C GLN A 677 2.67 -0.08 39.04
N ASP A 678 3.83 -0.68 39.31
CA ASP A 678 4.06 -1.48 40.50
C ASP A 678 4.17 -0.61 41.77
N GLY A 679 3.73 -1.17 42.90
CA GLY A 679 3.86 -0.53 44.21
C GLY A 679 5.27 -0.63 44.82
N THR A 680 5.45 -0.06 46.01
CA THR A 680 6.70 -0.17 46.76
C THR A 680 7.00 -1.62 47.12
N PRO A 681 8.24 -2.13 46.90
CA PRO A 681 8.60 -3.51 47.19
C PRO A 681 8.32 -3.95 48.62
N ALA A 682 7.73 -5.13 48.79
CA ALA A 682 7.47 -5.74 50.10
C ALA A 682 8.76 -6.27 50.76
N THR A 683 8.69 -6.51 52.08
CA THR A 683 9.75 -7.26 52.80
C THR A 683 9.60 -8.77 52.59
N GLY A 684 8.36 -9.27 52.49
CA GLY A 684 8.06 -10.62 52.02
C GLY A 684 8.45 -10.79 50.54
N ASN A 685 9.03 -11.93 50.19
CA ASN A 685 9.48 -12.23 48.84
C ASN A 685 9.08 -13.64 48.44
N LEU A 686 8.54 -13.80 47.22
CA LEU A 686 8.30 -15.12 46.63
C LEU A 686 9.61 -15.63 46.02
N ASN A 687 10.12 -16.77 46.52
CA ASN A 687 11.34 -17.39 46.01
C ASN A 687 11.10 -18.14 44.69
N THR A 688 11.01 -17.37 43.61
CA THR A 688 10.82 -17.92 42.26
C THR A 688 12.11 -18.44 41.63
N VAL A 689 13.26 -18.30 42.31
CA VAL A 689 14.55 -18.81 41.85
C VAL A 689 14.64 -20.31 42.10
N ASP A 690 14.38 -20.74 43.34
CA ASP A 690 14.39 -22.17 43.69
C ASP A 690 13.08 -22.86 43.33
N TYR A 691 11.97 -22.11 43.34
CA TYR A 691 10.62 -22.62 43.09
C TYR A 691 9.89 -21.74 42.04
N PRO A 692 10.26 -21.85 40.76
CA PRO A 692 9.62 -21.06 39.70
C PRO A 692 8.12 -21.37 39.61
N ILE A 693 7.34 -20.36 39.23
CA ILE A 693 5.92 -20.54 38.94
C ILE A 693 5.81 -21.40 37.67
N GLU A 694 5.11 -22.52 37.77
CA GLU A 694 4.98 -23.49 36.68
C GLU A 694 3.79 -23.14 35.79
N VAL A 695 3.98 -23.21 34.47
CA VAL A 695 2.95 -22.98 33.45
C VAL A 695 3.00 -24.08 32.39
N ASN A 696 1.99 -24.13 31.54
CA ASN A 696 1.85 -25.13 30.49
C ASN A 696 1.34 -24.46 29.21
N ASN A 697 1.89 -24.82 28.05
CA ASN A 697 1.48 -24.31 26.73
C ASN A 697 -0.04 -24.40 26.52
N ARG A 698 -0.65 -25.50 26.96
CA ARG A 698 -2.08 -25.77 26.84
C ARG A 698 -2.98 -24.85 27.66
N THR A 699 -2.56 -24.47 28.87
CA THR A 699 -3.43 -23.82 29.87
C THR A 699 -3.08 -22.38 30.16
N ALA A 700 -1.85 -21.97 29.88
CA ALA A 700 -1.40 -20.60 30.06
C ALA A 700 -2.21 -19.65 29.18
N VAL A 701 -2.56 -18.51 29.76
CA VAL A 701 -3.21 -17.40 29.09
C VAL A 701 -2.31 -16.17 29.18
N ASN A 702 -2.38 -15.28 28.20
CA ASN A 702 -1.86 -13.94 28.38
C ASN A 702 -2.72 -13.30 29.48
N GLU A 703 -2.18 -12.97 30.65
CA GLU A 703 -2.91 -12.30 31.74
C GLU A 703 -1.93 -11.70 32.76
N ASP A 704 -2.38 -10.61 33.39
CA ASP A 704 -1.70 -9.99 34.53
C ASP A 704 -2.36 -10.49 35.82
N TRP A 705 -1.58 -11.11 36.70
CA TRP A 705 -2.05 -11.69 37.95
C TRP A 705 -1.59 -10.88 39.15
N VAL A 706 -2.44 -10.83 40.18
CA VAL A 706 -2.07 -10.34 41.51
C VAL A 706 -2.59 -11.30 42.58
N LEU A 707 -1.71 -11.71 43.50
CA LEU A 707 -2.07 -12.38 44.75
C LEU A 707 -2.15 -11.30 45.83
N ILE A 708 -3.31 -11.12 46.47
CA ILE A 708 -3.51 -10.08 47.50
C ILE A 708 -3.72 -10.77 48.84
N PHE A 709 -2.82 -10.53 49.79
CA PHE A 709 -2.87 -11.11 51.12
C PHE A 709 -4.01 -10.51 51.94
N ASN A 710 -4.89 -11.36 52.45
CA ASN A 710 -5.99 -10.98 53.36
C ASN A 710 -5.75 -11.44 54.80
N SER A 711 -4.70 -12.24 55.03
CA SER A 711 -4.09 -12.53 56.32
C SER A 711 -2.57 -12.67 56.14
N THR A 712 -1.84 -13.04 57.19
CA THR A 712 -0.41 -13.36 57.09
C THR A 712 -0.11 -14.66 56.33
N THR A 713 -1.14 -15.50 56.08
CA THR A 713 -0.97 -16.81 55.42
C THR A 713 -1.92 -17.05 54.26
N SER A 714 -2.97 -16.25 54.10
CA SER A 714 -3.99 -16.44 53.05
C SER A 714 -4.04 -15.25 52.08
N PHE A 715 -4.36 -15.54 50.83
CA PHE A 715 -4.45 -14.56 49.76
C PHE A 715 -5.60 -14.88 48.79
N ARG A 716 -6.00 -13.87 48.01
CA ARG A 716 -6.87 -14.03 46.83
C ARG A 716 -6.06 -13.84 45.56
N CYS A 717 -6.29 -14.67 44.55
CA CYS A 717 -5.69 -14.51 43.23
C CYS A 717 -6.68 -13.82 42.30
N VAL A 718 -6.25 -12.69 41.73
CA VAL A 718 -7.05 -11.84 40.86
C VAL A 718 -6.30 -11.64 39.55
N GLY A 719 -6.93 -11.99 38.43
CA GLY A 719 -6.47 -11.60 37.10
C GLY A 719 -7.02 -10.22 36.73
N ARG A 720 -6.25 -9.42 35.98
CA ARG A 720 -6.68 -8.09 35.53
C ARG A 720 -8.01 -8.12 34.79
N ARG A 721 -8.24 -9.14 33.96
CA ARG A 721 -9.48 -9.31 33.19
C ARG A 721 -10.36 -10.40 33.76
N LEU A 722 -9.77 -11.48 34.26
CA LEU A 722 -10.52 -12.61 34.80
C LEU A 722 -11.12 -12.36 36.20
N GLY A 723 -10.71 -11.29 36.88
CA GLY A 723 -11.14 -11.01 38.25
C GLY A 723 -10.62 -12.05 39.24
N GLN A 724 -11.27 -12.19 40.39
CA GLN A 724 -10.85 -13.16 41.40
C GLN A 724 -11.16 -14.59 40.94
N ILE A 725 -10.12 -15.38 40.66
CA ILE A 725 -10.27 -16.76 40.16
C ILE A 725 -10.19 -17.82 41.24
N ALA A 726 -9.51 -17.52 42.36
CA ALA A 726 -9.34 -18.46 43.47
C ALA A 726 -8.84 -17.75 44.74
N THR A 727 -8.90 -18.45 45.87
CA THR A 727 -8.20 -18.11 47.11
C THR A 727 -7.19 -19.20 47.44
N GLY A 728 -6.06 -18.82 48.03
CA GLY A 728 -4.99 -19.74 48.40
C GLY A 728 -4.37 -19.38 49.74
N ASP A 729 -3.40 -20.19 50.14
CA ASP A 729 -2.60 -19.99 51.34
C ASP A 729 -1.13 -20.34 51.08
N VAL A 730 -0.24 -19.92 51.98
CA VAL A 730 1.20 -20.15 51.88
C VAL A 730 1.64 -21.57 52.31
N LEU A 731 0.71 -22.39 52.82
CA LEU A 731 1.00 -23.72 53.38
C LEU A 731 0.79 -24.84 52.34
N ASN A 732 -0.02 -24.60 51.32
CA ASN A 732 -0.37 -25.55 50.27
C ASN A 732 0.05 -25.07 48.88
N ASP A 733 0.28 -26.00 47.96
CA ASP A 733 0.49 -25.67 46.55
C ASP A 733 -0.74 -24.95 45.98
N PHE A 734 -0.53 -23.78 45.38
CA PHE A 734 -1.59 -22.97 44.80
C PHE A 734 -1.71 -23.25 43.30
N SER A 735 -2.80 -23.93 42.91
CA SER A 735 -3.05 -24.39 41.54
C SER A 735 -4.47 -24.02 41.07
N PRO A 736 -4.75 -22.74 40.77
CA PRO A 736 -6.09 -22.30 40.43
C PRO A 736 -6.57 -22.90 39.10
N ILE A 737 -7.75 -23.55 39.12
CA ILE A 737 -8.29 -24.29 37.97
C ILE A 737 -8.86 -23.34 36.93
N ASN A 738 -8.46 -23.54 35.68
CA ASN A 738 -9.08 -22.92 34.52
C ASN A 738 -10.33 -23.73 34.12
N PRO A 739 -11.54 -23.14 34.18
CA PRO A 739 -12.78 -23.85 33.86
C PRO A 739 -12.88 -24.28 32.38
N GLN A 740 -12.09 -23.68 31.48
CA GLN A 740 -12.08 -24.04 30.06
C GLN A 740 -11.24 -25.30 29.77
N THR A 741 -10.23 -25.58 30.58
CA THR A 741 -9.31 -26.71 30.39
C THR A 741 -9.47 -27.80 31.44
N ASN A 742 -10.17 -27.52 32.55
CA ASN A 742 -10.20 -28.33 33.76
C ASN A 742 -8.79 -28.64 34.30
N ALA A 743 -7.85 -27.74 34.07
CA ALA A 743 -6.46 -27.84 34.51
C ALA A 743 -5.97 -26.49 35.04
N PRO A 744 -4.92 -26.44 35.88
CA PRO A 744 -4.45 -25.20 36.47
C PRO A 744 -4.00 -24.16 35.42
N TYR A 745 -4.26 -22.88 35.67
CA TYR A 745 -3.66 -21.78 34.89
C TYR A 745 -2.13 -21.76 35.04
N PHE A 746 -1.68 -21.97 36.28
CA PHE A 746 -0.30 -22.05 36.71
C PHE A 746 -0.26 -22.79 38.05
N VAL A 747 0.93 -23.17 38.51
CA VAL A 747 1.15 -23.78 39.83
C VAL A 747 2.23 -23.00 40.57
N ILE A 748 1.94 -22.60 41.81
CA ILE A 748 2.92 -22.03 42.74
C ILE A 748 3.11 -23.03 43.88
N ARG A 749 4.34 -23.51 44.06
CA ARG A 749 4.66 -24.45 45.13
C ARG A 749 4.60 -23.77 46.49
N ALA A 750 4.11 -24.47 47.52
CA ALA A 750 4.06 -23.94 48.88
C ALA A 750 5.44 -23.44 49.36
N ALA A 751 6.51 -24.15 48.99
CA ALA A 751 7.89 -23.81 49.33
C ALA A 751 8.40 -22.50 48.68
N ALA A 752 7.69 -21.97 47.66
CA ALA A 752 8.03 -20.68 47.06
C ALA A 752 7.71 -19.50 47.99
N PHE A 753 6.76 -19.67 48.92
CA PHE A 753 6.35 -18.60 49.82
C PHE A 753 7.38 -18.39 50.93
N GLY A 754 8.03 -17.22 50.93
CA GLY A 754 8.80 -16.74 52.08
C GLY A 754 7.89 -16.44 53.28
N GLY A 755 8.50 -16.21 54.44
CA GLY A 755 7.77 -15.76 55.64
C GLY A 755 7.58 -14.24 55.68
N GLY A 756 6.72 -13.77 56.59
CA GLY A 756 6.62 -12.34 56.93
C GLY A 756 5.59 -11.53 56.12
N TRP A 757 4.62 -12.18 55.48
CA TRP A 757 3.55 -11.50 54.75
C TRP A 757 2.58 -10.76 55.68
N ASN A 758 2.15 -9.57 55.27
CA ASN A 758 1.15 -8.75 55.96
C ASN A 758 -0.13 -8.59 55.15
N ILE A 759 -1.22 -8.28 55.84
CA ILE A 759 -2.50 -7.97 55.18
C ILE A 759 -2.31 -6.78 54.24
N GLY A 760 -2.78 -6.93 53.01
CA GLY A 760 -2.71 -5.90 51.97
C GLY A 760 -1.49 -6.03 51.05
N GLU A 761 -0.44 -6.72 51.48
CA GLU A 761 0.70 -7.03 50.61
C GLU A 761 0.25 -7.87 49.42
N ALA A 762 1.00 -7.80 48.33
CA ALA A 762 0.64 -8.49 47.11
C ALA A 762 1.84 -8.97 46.29
N ILE A 763 1.59 -9.98 45.46
CA ILE A 763 2.56 -10.51 44.49
C ILE A 763 1.96 -10.34 43.11
N ARG A 764 2.66 -9.64 42.21
CA ARG A 764 2.25 -9.42 40.83
C ARG A 764 3.16 -10.18 39.87
N PHE A 765 2.57 -10.81 38.86
CA PHE A 765 3.29 -11.45 37.78
C PHE A 765 2.41 -11.54 36.53
N ASN A 766 3.02 -11.79 35.38
CA ASN A 766 2.30 -11.99 34.12
C ASN A 766 2.50 -13.44 33.68
N THR A 767 1.50 -14.02 33.02
CA THR A 767 1.69 -15.24 32.23
C THR A 767 1.58 -14.90 30.75
N TYR A 768 2.36 -15.60 29.93
CA TYR A 768 2.31 -15.52 28.48
C TYR A 768 1.92 -16.88 27.92
N ALA A 769 0.97 -16.91 26.99
CA ALA A 769 0.55 -18.12 26.29
C ALA A 769 1.54 -18.45 25.16
N ALA A 770 1.59 -19.73 24.76
CA ALA A 770 2.35 -20.19 23.60
C ALA A 770 1.63 -19.88 22.28
N ALA A 771 1.17 -18.64 22.11
CA ALA A 771 0.39 -18.18 20.96
C ALA A 771 0.61 -16.69 20.70
N LYS A 772 0.48 -16.26 19.45
CA LYS A 772 0.51 -14.83 19.07
C LYS A 772 -0.66 -14.50 18.12
N PRO A 773 -1.26 -13.32 18.22
CA PRO A 773 -2.30 -12.89 17.29
C PRO A 773 -1.70 -12.66 15.89
N ILE A 774 -2.49 -12.96 14.87
CA ILE A 774 -2.27 -12.56 13.48
C ILE A 774 -3.55 -11.96 12.91
N MET A 775 -3.41 -11.12 11.89
CA MET A 775 -4.53 -10.44 11.22
C MET A 775 -4.61 -10.81 9.73
N PRO A 776 -5.30 -11.90 9.37
CA PRO A 776 -5.63 -12.18 7.98
C PRO A 776 -6.70 -11.21 7.46
N ILE A 777 -6.48 -10.68 6.26
CA ILE A 777 -7.44 -9.84 5.53
C ILE A 777 -7.76 -10.48 4.19
N ARG A 778 -9.06 -10.60 3.88
CA ARG A 778 -9.58 -11.02 2.58
C ARG A 778 -10.24 -9.83 1.89
N ILE A 779 -9.92 -9.63 0.62
CA ILE A 779 -10.45 -8.53 -0.20
C ILE A 779 -11.12 -9.14 -1.41
N THR A 780 -12.37 -8.77 -1.62
CA THR A 780 -13.19 -9.18 -2.76
C THR A 780 -13.37 -7.95 -3.65
N GLN A 781 -12.93 -8.03 -4.90
CA GLN A 781 -13.12 -6.98 -5.89
C GLN A 781 -14.51 -7.08 -6.53
N ALA A 782 -15.06 -5.95 -6.96
CA ALA A 782 -16.30 -5.92 -7.72
C ALA A 782 -16.13 -6.61 -9.07
N GLY A 783 -17.04 -7.52 -9.40
CA GLY A 783 -17.03 -8.23 -10.66
C GLY A 783 -17.92 -9.46 -10.65
N HIS A 784 -18.00 -10.12 -11.79
CA HIS A 784 -18.73 -11.38 -11.92
C HIS A 784 -17.70 -12.52 -12.04
N SER A 785 -17.60 -13.36 -11.03
CA SER A 785 -16.91 -14.64 -11.09
C SER A 785 -17.91 -15.76 -10.87
N GLN A 786 -17.79 -16.85 -11.64
CA GLN A 786 -18.52 -18.09 -11.39
C GLN A 786 -17.50 -19.17 -11.05
N ILE A 787 -17.18 -19.30 -9.77
CA ILE A 787 -16.35 -20.38 -9.26
C ILE A 787 -17.16 -21.27 -8.34
N THR A 788 -17.07 -22.58 -8.55
CA THR A 788 -17.81 -23.58 -7.76
C THR A 788 -17.14 -23.88 -6.42
N THR A 789 -15.83 -23.63 -6.31
CA THR A 789 -15.05 -23.83 -5.08
C THR A 789 -13.97 -22.76 -4.99
N ASP A 790 -13.98 -21.96 -3.94
CA ASP A 790 -12.86 -21.09 -3.57
C ASP A 790 -12.26 -21.55 -2.24
N LYS A 791 -10.94 -21.73 -2.20
CA LYS A 791 -10.23 -22.21 -1.03
C LYS A 791 -8.89 -21.50 -0.92
N ALA A 792 -8.62 -20.98 0.27
CA ALA A 792 -7.29 -20.55 0.67
C ALA A 792 -6.83 -21.39 1.87
N VAL A 793 -5.52 -21.63 1.98
CA VAL A 793 -4.95 -22.40 3.09
C VAL A 793 -3.92 -21.54 3.81
N LEU A 794 -4.14 -21.37 5.12
CA LEU A 794 -3.16 -20.80 6.03
C LEU A 794 -2.32 -21.94 6.62
N ALA A 795 -1.01 -21.91 6.38
CA ALA A 795 -0.07 -22.84 6.97
C ALA A 795 0.52 -22.26 8.26
N PHE A 796 0.58 -23.08 9.30
CA PHE A 796 1.30 -22.80 10.54
C PHE A 796 2.39 -23.86 10.72
N ARG A 797 3.64 -23.43 10.88
CA ARG A 797 4.81 -24.30 10.98
C ARG A 797 5.79 -23.75 12.01
N GLY A 798 6.70 -24.60 12.45
CA GLY A 798 7.84 -24.28 13.29
C GLY A 798 8.75 -25.49 13.39
N ASN A 799 9.87 -25.34 14.07
CA ASN A 799 10.80 -26.44 14.32
C ASN A 799 10.68 -26.86 15.79
N GLU A 800 10.84 -28.15 16.05
CA GLU A 800 10.98 -28.64 17.41
C GLU A 800 12.35 -28.22 17.97
N SER A 801 12.38 -27.85 19.26
CA SER A 801 13.60 -27.45 19.99
C SER A 801 14.53 -28.61 20.33
#